data_AF-A0A670JM28-F1
#
_entry.id   AF-A0A670JM28-F1
#
_cell.length_a   1.000
_cell.length_b   1.000
_cell.length_c   1.000
_cell.angle_alpha   90.00
_cell.angle_beta   90.00
_cell.angle_gamma   90.00
#
_symmetry.space_group_name_H-M   'P 1'
#
loop_
_entity.id
_entity.type
_entity.pdbx_description
1 polymer ?
#
loop_
_entity_poly.entity_id
_entity_poly.type
_entity_poly.pdbx_seq_one_letter_code
_entity_poly.pdbx_strand_id
1 'polypeptide(L)'
;MAEPESPETAAEHERILREVDSTDTACLGPTLRSVYDGEEHGRFMEKLDARIRNHDREIEKMCNFHYQGFVDAITEFLKVRAEAQKLKNQVTDTNRKLQMESKKLVGAMEELKQCRLQQRNISATVDKLTQCLPVLEMDSKLREQMKSKRHYPALKTLEHLEHLHLPQVSHYRFCKVMVDNIPKLHEEIKEVSMSDLKDFLESIRKHSDKIGETAMKQAQQQRNLGNVVSQPSKAGGRRFKKDASAGSEPEVKSTSPTSEQDSGILDVEDEEEDEEVPGAQDLVDFSPVYRCLHIYSVLGARDSFESYYRKQRRKQARLVLQPPSNMHETLGGYRKYFNQIVGFFVIEDHVLHTSQGLVDRVYIDELWEMALSKTIAALRTHSSYCSDPNLILDLKNLIVLFADTLQGYGFPVNHLFDLLLEIRDQYSETLLKKWAGAFRNILDSDNYSPIPVANEEQYQKMVGQFPFHDPELEKQPFPKKFPFSEFVPRVYSQIKEFIYACLKFSEDLHLSSTEVDDMIRKSTNLLLTRTLSNCLQNVIKRRNVGLTELVQIIINTTHLEKSCRFLEEFITNITNVLPETVHTTKLYGTTTFKDARHAAEEEIYTNLNQKIDQFLQLADYDWMAVEAGSKASDYLVDLIAFLRSTFAVFTHLPGKVAQTACMSACKHLATSLTQLLLEAEVRQLSLGALQQFNLDVAECEQFARSGPVPGFQGDTLQLAFIDLRQLLDLFLQWDWSTYLADYGQPTCKYLRVNPTTALILLEKMKDTSRKNNVFAQFRKNERDKQKLIDTVAKQLRGLINTHHS
;
A
#
# COMPACT_ATOMS: atom_id res chain seq x y z
N MET A 1 -179.40 70.82 81.97
CA MET A 1 -179.44 72.06 82.78
C MET A 1 -177.99 72.42 83.02
N ALA A 2 -177.44 73.43 82.34
CA ALA A 2 -177.37 74.82 82.82
C ALA A 2 -176.72 74.84 84.22
N GLU A 3 -175.47 75.28 84.39
CA GLU A 3 -175.01 76.67 84.20
C GLU A 3 -173.64 76.81 83.45
N PRO A 4 -173.32 77.99 82.89
CA PRO A 4 -172.08 78.27 82.16
C PRO A 4 -170.91 78.62 83.10
N GLU A 5 -169.74 77.99 82.88
CA GLU A 5 -168.47 78.29 83.56
C GLU A 5 -167.91 79.66 83.11
N SER A 6 -167.38 80.42 84.07
CA SER A 6 -166.74 81.71 83.85
C SER A 6 -165.40 81.55 83.11
N PRO A 7 -164.96 82.52 82.29
CA PRO A 7 -163.67 82.46 81.60
C PRO A 7 -162.44 82.40 82.54
N GLU A 8 -162.63 82.61 83.84
CA GLU A 8 -161.55 82.57 84.84
C GLU A 8 -161.11 81.13 85.19
N THR A 9 -162.03 80.14 85.23
CA THR A 9 -161.69 78.75 85.61
C THR A 9 -160.90 78.00 84.54
N ALA A 10 -161.18 78.24 83.26
CA ALA A 10 -160.47 77.58 82.15
C ALA A 10 -158.99 78.00 82.01
N ALA A 11 -158.67 79.25 82.39
CA ALA A 11 -157.31 79.80 82.39
C ALA A 11 -156.50 79.28 83.59
N GLU A 12 -157.15 79.07 84.73
CA GLU A 12 -156.53 78.52 85.94
C GLU A 12 -156.05 77.07 85.71
N HIS A 13 -156.85 76.22 85.06
CA HIS A 13 -156.45 74.86 84.69
C HIS A 13 -155.24 74.80 83.75
N GLU A 14 -155.09 75.75 82.82
CA GLU A 14 -153.92 75.79 81.92
C GLU A 14 -152.66 76.28 82.63
N ARG A 15 -152.82 77.23 83.57
CA ARG A 15 -151.72 77.73 84.39
C ARG A 15 -151.17 76.62 85.29
N ILE A 16 -152.05 75.83 85.92
CA ILE A 16 -151.68 74.71 86.78
C ILE A 16 -150.93 73.62 85.98
N LEU A 17 -151.36 73.28 84.75
CA LEU A 17 -150.64 72.31 83.92
C LEU A 17 -149.23 72.76 83.54
N ARG A 18 -149.02 74.05 83.27
CA ARG A 18 -147.66 74.57 83.02
C ARG A 18 -146.80 74.55 84.27
N GLU A 19 -147.39 74.80 85.43
CA GLU A 19 -146.69 74.71 86.71
C GLU A 19 -146.28 73.26 87.00
N VAL A 20 -147.11 72.27 86.66
CA VAL A 20 -146.75 70.84 86.73
C VAL A 20 -145.59 70.51 85.78
N ASP A 21 -145.60 71.03 84.55
CA ASP A 21 -144.53 70.80 83.56
C ASP A 21 -143.18 71.45 83.97
N SER A 22 -143.20 72.51 84.78
CA SER A 22 -142.01 73.28 85.14
C SER A 22 -141.44 73.04 86.53
N THR A 23 -142.20 72.44 87.46
CA THR A 23 -141.85 72.44 88.89
C THR A 23 -141.43 71.06 89.39
N ASP A 24 -140.35 71.04 90.18
CA ASP A 24 -139.76 69.82 90.73
C ASP A 24 -140.71 69.08 91.69
N THR A 25 -140.69 67.74 91.63
CA THR A 25 -141.74 66.82 92.16
C THR A 25 -142.08 66.98 93.64
N ALA A 26 -141.24 67.64 94.43
CA ALA A 26 -141.46 67.87 95.87
C ALA A 26 -142.48 68.97 96.21
N CYS A 27 -142.86 69.85 95.26
CA CYS A 27 -143.77 70.98 95.50
C CYS A 27 -145.17 70.84 94.86
N LEU A 28 -145.53 69.67 94.34
CA LEU A 28 -146.83 69.44 93.66
C LEU A 28 -148.04 69.35 94.62
N GLY A 29 -147.81 69.08 95.91
CA GLY A 29 -148.86 68.84 96.89
C GLY A 29 -149.86 69.99 97.09
N PRO A 30 -149.42 71.25 97.27
CA PRO A 30 -150.33 72.40 97.39
C PRO A 30 -151.10 72.69 96.11
N THR A 31 -150.45 72.56 94.94
CA THR A 31 -151.03 72.86 93.63
C THR A 31 -152.13 71.85 93.25
N LEU A 32 -151.92 70.57 93.56
CA LEU A 32 -152.94 69.53 93.35
C LEU A 32 -154.10 69.64 94.36
N ARG A 33 -153.86 70.18 95.56
CA ARG A 33 -154.91 70.41 96.57
C ARG A 33 -155.90 71.49 96.11
N SER A 34 -155.39 72.56 95.48
CA SER A 34 -156.23 73.61 94.85
C SER A 34 -157.17 73.06 93.77
N VAL A 35 -156.77 72.00 93.05
CA VAL A 35 -157.61 71.35 92.03
C VAL A 35 -158.69 70.46 92.67
N TYR A 36 -158.40 69.82 93.81
CA TYR A 36 -159.35 68.95 94.52
C TYR A 36 -160.35 69.71 95.38
N ASP A 37 -160.00 70.90 95.87
CA ASP A 37 -160.88 71.75 96.68
C ASP A 37 -161.93 72.51 95.83
N GLY A 38 -161.74 72.59 94.50
CA GLY A 38 -162.76 73.05 93.55
C GLY A 38 -163.65 71.89 93.08
N GLU A 39 -164.97 72.12 92.93
CA GLU A 39 -165.92 71.08 92.51
C GLU A 39 -165.72 70.59 91.04
N GLU A 40 -164.73 71.10 90.29
CA GLU A 40 -164.51 70.87 88.85
C GLU A 40 -163.29 69.96 88.49
N HIS A 41 -162.84 69.09 89.39
CA HIS A 41 -161.69 68.16 89.19
C HIS A 41 -161.73 67.31 87.90
N GLY A 42 -162.91 66.90 87.43
CA GLY A 42 -163.06 66.05 86.24
C GLY A 42 -162.55 66.71 84.95
N ARG A 43 -162.63 68.04 84.82
CA ARG A 43 -162.23 68.77 83.61
C ARG A 43 -160.72 68.98 83.50
N PHE A 44 -160.00 69.06 84.63
CA PHE A 44 -158.54 69.15 84.63
C PHE A 44 -157.89 67.85 84.10
N MET A 45 -158.42 66.69 84.51
CA MET A 45 -157.94 65.38 84.06
C MET A 45 -158.03 65.20 82.54
N GLU A 46 -159.11 65.67 81.90
CA GLU A 46 -159.22 65.63 80.43
C GLU A 46 -158.14 66.45 79.72
N LYS A 47 -157.80 67.64 80.25
CA LYS A 47 -156.73 68.47 79.68
C LYS A 47 -155.35 67.82 79.88
N LEU A 48 -155.09 67.18 81.02
CA LEU A 48 -153.85 66.44 81.27
C LEU A 48 -153.71 65.24 80.30
N ASP A 49 -154.76 64.46 80.12
CA ASP A 49 -154.76 63.31 79.18
C ASP A 49 -154.57 63.75 77.72
N ALA A 50 -155.06 64.92 77.33
CA ALA A 50 -154.77 65.49 76.02
C ALA A 50 -153.29 65.87 75.86
N ARG A 51 -152.66 66.38 76.93
CA ARG A 51 -151.25 66.77 76.95
C ARG A 51 -150.32 65.56 76.83
N ILE A 52 -150.56 64.49 77.60
CA ILE A 52 -149.78 63.24 77.57
C ILE A 52 -149.78 62.65 76.15
N ARG A 53 -150.96 62.52 75.54
CA ARG A 53 -151.09 62.00 74.17
C ARG A 53 -150.32 62.79 73.12
N ASN A 54 -150.11 64.09 73.34
CA ASN A 54 -149.34 64.92 72.41
C ASN A 54 -147.82 64.66 72.53
N HIS A 55 -147.31 64.46 73.76
CA HIS A 55 -145.90 64.10 73.97
C HIS A 55 -145.58 62.69 73.46
N ASP A 56 -146.46 61.71 73.68
CA ASP A 56 -146.27 60.35 73.13
C ASP A 56 -146.15 60.38 71.61
N ARG A 57 -146.95 61.21 70.93
CA ARG A 57 -146.87 61.41 69.48
C ARG A 57 -145.55 62.06 69.04
N GLU A 58 -145.01 63.00 69.79
CA GLU A 58 -143.71 63.61 69.48
C GLU A 58 -142.57 62.61 69.61
N ILE A 59 -142.59 61.76 70.65
CA ILE A 59 -141.60 60.69 70.85
C ILE A 59 -141.65 59.66 69.71
N GLU A 60 -142.85 59.18 69.34
CA GLU A 60 -143.02 58.26 68.20
C GLU A 60 -142.46 58.85 66.89
N LYS A 61 -142.68 60.15 66.67
CA LYS A 61 -142.18 60.83 65.47
C LYS A 61 -140.66 60.90 65.43
N MET A 62 -140.01 61.15 66.57
CA MET A 62 -138.55 61.18 66.70
C MET A 62 -137.91 59.80 66.52
N CYS A 63 -138.48 58.76 67.14
CA CYS A 63 -138.01 57.38 67.00
C CYS A 63 -138.15 56.88 65.57
N ASN A 64 -139.28 57.17 64.90
CA ASN A 64 -139.48 56.79 63.50
C ASN A 64 -138.52 57.50 62.54
N PHE A 65 -138.10 58.74 62.84
CA PHE A 65 -137.19 59.48 61.96
C PHE A 65 -135.75 58.92 61.96
N HIS A 66 -135.28 58.35 63.08
CA HIS A 66 -133.86 57.98 63.25
C HIS A 66 -133.53 56.48 63.24
N TYR A 67 -134.50 55.56 63.26
CA TYR A 67 -134.20 54.12 63.34
C TYR A 67 -133.44 53.58 62.11
N GLN A 68 -133.78 54.05 60.91
CA GLN A 68 -133.22 53.53 59.67
C GLN A 68 -131.71 53.82 59.55
N GLY A 69 -131.27 55.04 59.86
CA GLY A 69 -129.85 55.43 59.77
C GLY A 69 -128.94 54.65 60.73
N PHE A 70 -129.46 54.23 61.90
CA PHE A 70 -128.71 53.40 62.83
C PHE A 70 -128.50 51.96 62.31
N VAL A 71 -129.53 51.39 61.67
CA VAL A 71 -129.45 50.05 61.07
C VAL A 71 -128.46 50.02 59.91
N ASP A 72 -128.45 51.06 59.07
CA ASP A 72 -127.52 51.16 57.94
C ASP A 72 -126.06 51.23 58.43
N ALA A 73 -125.75 52.02 59.47
CA ALA A 73 -124.42 52.11 60.06
C ALA A 73 -123.92 50.78 60.66
N ILE A 74 -124.79 50.02 61.35
CA ILE A 74 -124.44 48.67 61.86
C ILE A 74 -124.13 47.72 60.70
N THR A 75 -124.90 47.80 59.61
CA THR A 75 -124.72 46.94 58.45
C THR A 75 -123.39 47.22 57.73
N GLU A 76 -123.01 48.49 57.60
CA GLU A 76 -121.69 48.86 57.05
C GLU A 76 -120.53 48.39 57.95
N PHE A 77 -120.65 48.54 59.27
CA PHE A 77 -119.59 48.08 60.19
C PHE A 77 -119.37 46.56 60.11
N LEU A 78 -120.46 45.78 59.95
CA LEU A 78 -120.35 44.33 59.74
C LEU A 78 -119.66 43.98 58.42
N LYS A 79 -119.88 44.76 57.34
CA LYS A 79 -119.17 44.60 56.05
C LYS A 79 -117.67 44.90 56.21
N VAL A 80 -117.31 46.01 56.85
CA VAL A 80 -115.90 46.38 57.09
C VAL A 80 -115.18 45.31 57.90
N ARG A 81 -115.84 44.73 58.92
CA ARG A 81 -115.27 43.60 59.69
C ARG A 81 -114.99 42.38 58.80
N ALA A 82 -115.89 42.05 57.89
CA ALA A 82 -115.70 40.94 56.96
C ALA A 82 -114.54 41.21 55.97
N GLU A 83 -114.44 42.44 55.45
CA GLU A 83 -113.35 42.85 54.56
C GLU A 83 -111.99 42.87 55.26
N ALA A 84 -111.92 43.38 56.50
CA ALA A 84 -110.69 43.37 57.30
C ALA A 84 -110.21 41.93 57.58
N GLN A 85 -111.14 41.00 57.85
CA GLN A 85 -110.81 39.58 58.03
C GLN A 85 -110.30 38.95 56.71
N LYS A 86 -110.90 39.30 55.58
CA LYS A 86 -110.46 38.85 54.26
C LYS A 86 -109.04 39.36 53.94
N LEU A 87 -108.77 40.63 54.23
CA LEU A 87 -107.44 41.23 54.06
C LEU A 87 -106.40 40.56 54.97
N LYS A 88 -106.73 40.33 56.25
CA LYS A 88 -105.86 39.60 57.18
C LYS A 88 -105.48 38.23 56.62
N ASN A 89 -106.46 37.46 56.13
CA ASN A 89 -106.22 36.15 55.53
C ASN A 89 -105.30 36.26 54.29
N GLN A 90 -105.55 37.22 53.40
CA GLN A 90 -104.70 37.46 52.23
C GLN A 90 -103.26 37.82 52.60
N VAL A 91 -103.05 38.68 53.60
CA VAL A 91 -101.71 39.04 54.08
C VAL A 91 -101.00 37.82 54.67
N THR A 92 -101.68 37.02 55.48
CA THR A 92 -101.09 35.81 56.06
C THR A 92 -100.74 34.76 55.00
N ASP A 93 -101.58 34.58 53.98
CA ASP A 93 -101.33 33.65 52.89
C ASP A 93 -100.17 34.13 52.00
N THR A 94 -100.09 35.45 51.74
CA THR A 94 -98.98 36.03 50.99
C THR A 94 -97.66 35.88 51.75
N ASN A 95 -97.66 36.14 53.07
CA ASN A 95 -96.47 35.92 53.90
C ASN A 95 -96.04 34.44 53.92
N ARG A 96 -96.99 33.50 54.01
CA ARG A 96 -96.70 32.06 53.93
C ARG A 96 -96.09 31.68 52.58
N LYS A 97 -96.66 32.16 51.47
CA LYS A 97 -96.11 31.94 50.12
C LYS A 97 -94.70 32.51 49.99
N LEU A 98 -94.47 33.74 50.46
CA LEU A 98 -93.15 34.38 50.43
C LEU A 98 -92.11 33.59 51.22
N GLN A 99 -92.46 33.13 52.43
CA GLN A 99 -91.55 32.31 53.24
C GLN A 99 -91.25 30.95 52.60
N MET A 100 -92.26 30.31 51.98
CA MET A 100 -92.07 29.04 51.28
C MET A 100 -91.14 29.19 50.07
N GLU A 101 -91.37 30.20 49.22
CA GLU A 101 -90.52 30.46 48.05
C GLU A 101 -89.12 30.94 48.46
N SER A 102 -89.00 31.74 49.52
CA SER A 102 -87.69 32.13 50.09
C SER A 102 -86.89 30.93 50.60
N LYS A 103 -87.53 29.97 51.29
CA LYS A 103 -86.87 28.73 51.71
C LYS A 103 -86.38 27.89 50.51
N LYS A 104 -87.19 27.77 49.46
CA LYS A 104 -86.77 27.10 48.21
C LYS A 104 -85.59 27.82 47.56
N LEU A 105 -85.62 29.15 47.51
CA LEU A 105 -84.55 29.98 46.97
C LEU A 105 -83.24 29.81 47.75
N VAL A 106 -83.30 29.81 49.08
CA VAL A 106 -82.12 29.57 49.94
C VAL A 106 -81.54 28.18 49.69
N GLY A 107 -82.38 27.15 49.56
CA GLY A 107 -81.95 25.81 49.18
C GLY A 107 -81.20 25.80 47.84
N ALA A 108 -81.79 26.42 46.81
CA ALA A 108 -81.18 26.55 45.50
C ALA A 108 -79.86 27.37 45.52
N MET A 109 -79.74 28.37 46.40
CA MET A 109 -78.50 29.14 46.55
C MET A 109 -77.37 28.33 47.19
N GLU A 110 -77.67 27.48 48.18
CA GLU A 110 -76.64 26.61 48.78
C GLU A 110 -76.21 25.51 47.80
N GLU A 111 -77.15 24.95 47.02
CA GLU A 111 -76.83 24.05 45.90
C GLU A 111 -75.94 24.75 44.86
N LEU A 112 -76.27 25.99 44.46
CA LEU A 112 -75.46 26.77 43.52
C LEU A 112 -74.03 27.02 44.06
N LYS A 113 -73.89 27.29 45.36
CA LYS A 113 -72.58 27.47 46.01
C LYS A 113 -71.76 26.18 45.99
N GLN A 114 -72.38 25.03 46.27
CA GLN A 114 -71.72 23.73 46.14
C GLN A 114 -71.30 23.45 44.69
N CYS A 115 -72.17 23.71 43.72
CA CYS A 115 -71.84 23.58 42.31
C CYS A 115 -70.68 24.50 41.89
N ARG A 116 -70.62 25.75 42.37
CA ARG A 116 -69.49 26.66 42.10
C ARG A 116 -68.19 26.18 42.72
N LEU A 117 -68.22 25.61 43.92
CA LEU A 117 -67.03 25.02 44.55
C LEU A 117 -66.53 23.82 43.74
N GLN A 118 -67.44 22.94 43.32
CA GLN A 118 -67.12 21.83 42.42
C GLN A 118 -66.55 22.33 41.10
N GLN A 119 -67.17 23.32 40.47
CA GLN A 119 -66.68 23.93 39.23
C GLN A 119 -65.26 24.49 39.41
N ARG A 120 -64.98 25.19 40.51
CA ARG A 120 -63.64 25.72 40.80
C ARG A 120 -62.62 24.60 40.98
N ASN A 121 -62.99 23.52 41.68
CA ASN A 121 -62.12 22.36 41.86
C ASN A 121 -61.87 21.62 40.55
N ILE A 122 -62.89 21.50 39.70
CA ILE A 122 -62.78 20.91 38.35
C ILE A 122 -61.85 21.79 37.51
N SER A 123 -62.07 23.10 37.46
CA SER A 123 -61.22 24.04 36.71
C SER A 123 -59.76 23.96 37.17
N ALA A 124 -59.50 24.02 38.48
CA ALA A 124 -58.14 23.91 39.02
C ALA A 124 -57.48 22.55 38.72
N THR A 125 -58.27 21.48 38.63
CA THR A 125 -57.78 20.15 38.22
C THR A 125 -57.46 20.13 36.73
N VAL A 126 -58.33 20.70 35.89
CA VAL A 126 -58.11 20.83 34.45
C VAL A 126 -56.84 21.63 34.18
N ASP A 127 -56.63 22.76 34.86
CA ASP A 127 -55.43 23.59 34.68
C ASP A 127 -54.15 22.80 35.02
N LYS A 128 -54.15 22.06 36.15
CA LYS A 128 -53.02 21.22 36.56
C LYS A 128 -52.76 20.06 35.59
N LEU A 129 -53.82 19.41 35.08
CA LEU A 129 -53.68 18.34 34.08
C LEU A 129 -53.17 18.89 32.75
N THR A 130 -53.64 20.07 32.35
CA THR A 130 -53.21 20.75 31.11
C THR A 130 -51.72 21.09 31.15
N GLN A 131 -51.18 21.47 32.32
CA GLN A 131 -49.74 21.70 32.50
C GLN A 131 -48.92 20.39 32.41
N CYS A 132 -49.48 19.24 32.80
CA CYS A 132 -48.78 17.95 32.75
C CYS A 132 -48.85 17.25 31.38
N LEU A 133 -49.84 17.60 30.55
CA LEU A 133 -50.08 16.94 29.26
C LEU A 133 -48.88 17.03 28.29
N PRO A 134 -48.23 18.21 28.09
CA PRO A 134 -47.08 18.32 27.20
C PRO A 134 -45.89 17.47 27.64
N VAL A 135 -45.67 17.32 28.95
CA VAL A 135 -44.60 16.47 29.51
C VAL A 135 -44.82 15.00 29.13
N LEU A 136 -46.06 14.52 29.25
CA LEU A 136 -46.42 13.14 28.94
C LEU A 136 -46.42 12.86 27.44
N GLU A 137 -46.90 13.80 26.62
CA GLU A 137 -46.84 13.70 25.15
C GLU A 137 -45.40 13.65 24.65
N MET A 138 -44.53 14.49 25.22
CA MET A 138 -43.12 14.53 24.82
C MET A 138 -42.35 13.28 25.28
N ASP A 139 -42.65 12.71 26.45
CA ASP A 139 -42.10 11.40 26.87
C ASP A 139 -42.62 10.24 26.01
N SER A 140 -43.89 10.27 25.61
CA SER A 140 -44.45 9.29 24.68
C SER A 140 -43.73 9.34 23.33
N LYS A 141 -43.55 10.56 22.78
CA LYS A 141 -42.79 10.80 21.55
C LYS A 141 -41.33 10.37 21.68
N LEU A 142 -40.69 10.64 22.81
CA LEU A 142 -39.33 10.19 23.11
C LEU A 142 -39.22 8.66 23.08
N ARG A 143 -40.16 7.95 23.75
CA ARG A 143 -40.19 6.48 23.75
C ARG A 143 -40.42 5.91 22.36
N GLU A 144 -41.27 6.54 21.55
CA GLU A 144 -41.50 6.13 20.16
C GLU A 144 -40.27 6.37 19.28
N GLN A 145 -39.59 7.51 19.44
CA GLN A 145 -38.34 7.81 18.74
C GLN A 145 -37.21 6.84 19.14
N MET A 146 -37.12 6.46 20.41
CA MET A 146 -36.20 5.43 20.89
C MET A 146 -36.51 4.05 20.28
N LYS A 147 -37.79 3.64 20.24
CA LYS A 147 -38.21 2.38 19.59
C LYS A 147 -37.94 2.36 18.09
N SER A 148 -38.11 3.49 17.42
CA SER A 148 -37.86 3.63 15.97
C SER A 148 -36.38 3.81 15.60
N LYS A 149 -35.45 3.64 16.56
CA LYS A 149 -33.99 3.84 16.40
C LYS A 149 -33.59 5.24 15.91
N ARG A 150 -34.47 6.24 16.09
CA ARG A 150 -34.21 7.65 15.76
C ARG A 150 -33.60 8.35 16.96
N HIS A 151 -32.38 7.96 17.30
CA HIS A 151 -31.69 8.39 18.52
C HIS A 151 -31.37 9.89 18.56
N TYR A 152 -31.14 10.53 17.40
CA TYR A 152 -30.90 11.97 17.36
C TYR A 152 -32.16 12.81 17.61
N PRO A 153 -33.29 12.59 16.90
CA PRO A 153 -34.56 13.23 17.27
C PRO A 153 -34.97 12.96 18.72
N ALA A 154 -34.68 11.75 19.24
CA ALA A 154 -34.88 11.41 20.64
C ALA A 154 -34.06 12.30 21.57
N LEU A 155 -32.77 12.50 21.30
CA LEU A 155 -31.90 13.37 22.09
C LEU A 155 -32.41 14.83 22.12
N LYS A 156 -32.79 15.38 20.96
CA LYS A 156 -33.35 16.75 20.88
C LYS A 156 -34.68 16.88 21.63
N THR A 157 -35.51 15.84 21.56
CA THR A 157 -36.79 15.75 22.29
C THR A 157 -36.55 15.66 23.80
N LEU A 158 -35.51 14.94 24.22
CA LEU A 158 -35.07 14.82 25.61
C LEU A 158 -34.51 16.14 26.16
N GLU A 159 -33.67 16.83 25.39
CA GLU A 159 -33.13 18.16 25.74
C GLU A 159 -34.26 19.21 25.89
N HIS A 160 -35.25 19.17 24.99
CA HIS A 160 -36.44 20.03 25.07
C HIS A 160 -37.30 19.69 26.30
N LEU A 161 -37.45 18.41 26.63
CA LEU A 161 -38.14 17.93 27.84
C LEU A 161 -37.42 18.40 29.11
N GLU A 162 -36.09 18.32 29.15
CA GLU A 162 -35.23 18.70 30.28
C GLU A 162 -35.23 20.21 30.54
N HIS A 163 -35.06 21.04 29.51
CA HIS A 163 -34.88 22.48 29.69
C HIS A 163 -36.19 23.29 29.74
N LEU A 164 -37.26 22.85 29.07
CA LEU A 164 -38.47 23.68 28.92
C LEU A 164 -39.66 23.18 29.74
N HIS A 165 -39.87 21.86 29.80
CA HIS A 165 -41.10 21.30 30.37
C HIS A 165 -40.93 20.74 31.79
N LEU A 166 -39.82 20.05 32.08
CA LEU A 166 -39.56 19.49 33.41
C LEU A 166 -39.41 20.52 34.55
N PRO A 167 -38.79 21.71 34.36
CA PRO A 167 -38.69 22.71 35.41
C PRO A 167 -40.05 23.22 35.90
N GLN A 168 -41.04 23.28 35.01
CA GLN A 168 -42.40 23.79 35.28
C GLN A 168 -43.25 22.82 36.14
N VAL A 169 -42.88 21.53 36.18
CA VAL A 169 -43.70 20.43 36.74
C VAL A 169 -42.91 19.64 37.81
N SER A 170 -41.77 20.18 38.25
CA SER A 170 -40.78 19.54 39.13
C SER A 170 -41.28 19.11 40.52
N HIS A 171 -42.42 19.63 40.98
CA HIS A 171 -43.05 19.27 42.26
C HIS A 171 -43.75 17.92 42.23
N TYR A 172 -44.06 17.35 41.06
CA TYR A 172 -44.71 16.05 40.96
C TYR A 172 -43.73 14.88 41.04
N ARG A 173 -44.15 13.80 41.71
CA ARG A 173 -43.32 12.59 41.91
C ARG A 173 -42.94 11.90 40.60
N PHE A 174 -43.82 11.90 39.60
CA PHE A 174 -43.53 11.26 38.30
C PHE A 174 -42.43 12.03 37.54
N CYS A 175 -42.38 13.36 37.61
CA CYS A 175 -41.31 14.16 37.01
C CYS A 175 -39.94 13.87 37.63
N LYS A 176 -39.86 13.63 38.95
CA LYS A 176 -38.61 13.20 39.60
C LYS A 176 -38.09 11.88 39.05
N VAL A 177 -38.98 10.90 38.87
CA VAL A 177 -38.64 9.61 38.25
C VAL A 177 -38.18 9.79 36.80
N MET A 178 -38.77 10.74 36.06
CA MET A 178 -38.32 11.04 34.69
C MET A 178 -36.92 11.65 34.69
N VAL A 179 -36.65 12.64 35.56
CA VAL A 179 -35.32 13.27 35.72
C VAL A 179 -34.26 12.22 36.10
N ASP A 180 -34.55 11.33 37.03
CA ASP A 180 -33.63 10.24 37.43
C ASP A 180 -33.34 9.24 36.29
N ASN A 181 -34.21 9.18 35.28
CA ASN A 181 -34.05 8.31 34.12
C ASN A 181 -33.37 9.00 32.93
N ILE A 182 -33.25 10.33 32.90
CA ILE A 182 -32.56 11.07 31.82
C ILE A 182 -31.11 10.59 31.64
N PRO A 183 -30.28 10.46 32.71
CA PRO A 183 -28.91 9.97 32.55
C PRO A 183 -28.85 8.55 31.97
N LYS A 184 -29.79 7.68 32.33
CA LYS A 184 -29.87 6.31 31.80
C LYS A 184 -30.22 6.29 30.32
N LEU A 185 -31.11 7.18 29.88
CA LEU A 185 -31.45 7.33 28.46
C LEU A 185 -30.28 7.92 27.66
N HIS A 186 -29.52 8.86 28.23
CA HIS A 186 -28.27 9.32 27.64
C HIS A 186 -27.24 8.19 27.50
N GLU A 187 -27.08 7.35 28.52
CA GLU A 187 -26.20 6.16 28.45
C GLU A 187 -26.70 5.13 27.42
N GLU A 188 -28.00 4.86 27.36
CA GLU A 188 -28.59 3.95 26.38
C GLU A 188 -28.36 4.43 24.94
N ILE A 189 -28.55 5.73 24.67
CA ILE A 189 -28.26 6.33 23.36
C ILE A 189 -26.76 6.25 23.04
N LYS A 190 -25.88 6.50 24.03
CA LYS A 190 -24.43 6.34 23.85
C LYS A 190 -24.06 4.90 23.49
N GLU A 191 -24.54 3.92 24.24
CA GLU A 191 -24.24 2.50 24.00
C GLU A 191 -24.73 2.02 22.63
N VAL A 192 -25.94 2.41 22.21
CA VAL A 192 -26.45 2.04 20.88
C VAL A 192 -25.63 2.69 19.77
N SER A 193 -25.28 3.97 19.90
CA SER A 193 -24.42 4.64 18.91
C SER A 193 -23.02 4.02 18.82
N MET A 194 -22.47 3.58 19.96
CA MET A 194 -21.18 2.89 20.01
C MET A 194 -21.25 1.47 19.47
N SER A 195 -22.39 0.79 19.59
CA SER A 195 -22.63 -0.50 18.95
C SER A 195 -22.64 -0.36 17.43
N ASP A 196 -23.41 0.59 16.90
CA ASP A 196 -23.45 0.88 15.46
C ASP A 196 -22.05 1.22 14.91
N LEU A 197 -21.25 1.97 15.68
CA LEU A 197 -19.85 2.24 15.32
C LEU A 197 -18.99 0.97 15.32
N LYS A 198 -19.14 0.07 16.29
CA LYS A 198 -18.37 -1.18 16.34
C LYS A 198 -18.70 -2.07 15.14
N ASP A 199 -19.97 -2.18 14.78
CA ASP A 199 -20.42 -2.92 13.60
C ASP A 199 -19.84 -2.32 12.31
N PHE A 200 -19.83 -0.98 12.22
CA PHE A 200 -19.17 -0.27 11.13
C PHE A 200 -17.66 -0.54 11.06
N LEU A 201 -16.95 -0.50 12.18
CA LEU A 201 -15.51 -0.79 12.24
C LEU A 201 -15.19 -2.24 11.83
N GLU A 202 -16.11 -3.18 12.07
CA GLU A 202 -15.98 -4.55 11.57
C GLU A 202 -16.30 -4.66 10.07
N SER A 203 -17.35 -3.96 9.61
CA SER A 203 -17.73 -3.93 8.19
C SER A 203 -16.61 -3.37 7.31
N ILE A 204 -16.00 -2.25 7.70
CA ILE A 204 -14.86 -1.68 6.97
C ILE A 204 -13.74 -2.69 6.82
N ARG A 205 -13.44 -3.47 7.87
CA ARG A 205 -12.35 -4.44 7.81
C ARG A 205 -12.57 -5.49 6.72
N LYS A 206 -13.82 -5.86 6.44
CA LYS A 206 -14.19 -6.81 5.37
C LYS A 206 -14.13 -6.17 3.98
N HIS A 207 -14.46 -4.89 3.87
CA HIS A 207 -14.52 -4.17 2.59
C HIS A 207 -13.19 -3.49 2.19
N SER A 208 -12.27 -3.29 3.14
CA SER A 208 -10.97 -2.62 2.92
C SER A 208 -10.16 -3.25 1.79
N ASP A 209 -10.15 -4.58 1.69
CA ASP A 209 -9.42 -5.29 0.63
C ASP A 209 -9.98 -4.94 -0.76
N LYS A 210 -11.31 -4.93 -0.90
CA LYS A 210 -11.99 -4.58 -2.15
C LYS A 210 -11.80 -3.12 -2.53
N ILE A 211 -11.87 -2.21 -1.55
CA ILE A 211 -11.66 -0.77 -1.76
C ILE A 211 -10.23 -0.49 -2.22
N GLY A 212 -9.25 -1.17 -1.63
CA GLY A 212 -7.87 -1.03 -2.09
C GLY A 212 -7.65 -1.61 -3.48
N GLU A 213 -8.32 -2.73 -3.81
CA GLU A 213 -8.26 -3.30 -5.15
C GLU A 213 -8.84 -2.37 -6.20
N THR A 214 -10.00 -1.76 -5.94
CA THR A 214 -10.62 -0.80 -6.87
C THR A 214 -9.78 0.46 -7.02
N ALA A 215 -9.24 1.01 -5.92
CA ALA A 215 -8.35 2.16 -5.96
C ALA A 215 -7.06 1.89 -6.76
N MET A 216 -6.43 0.72 -6.56
CA MET A 216 -5.25 0.35 -7.33
C MET A 216 -5.55 0.08 -8.81
N LYS A 217 -6.71 -0.52 -9.14
CA LYS A 217 -7.16 -0.69 -10.53
C LYS A 217 -7.38 0.65 -11.22
N GLN A 218 -8.00 1.60 -10.52
CA GLN A 218 -8.22 2.96 -11.02
C GLN A 218 -6.90 3.68 -11.28
N ALA A 219 -5.93 3.60 -10.35
CA ALA A 219 -4.59 4.16 -10.55
C ALA A 219 -3.87 3.51 -11.74
N GLN A 220 -4.02 2.20 -11.94
CA GLN A 220 -3.44 1.48 -13.08
C GLN A 220 -4.04 1.94 -14.41
N GLN A 221 -5.35 2.14 -14.49
CA GLN A 221 -6.03 2.68 -15.67
C GLN A 221 -5.56 4.12 -15.96
N GLN A 222 -5.47 4.97 -14.95
CA GLN A 222 -4.97 6.34 -15.09
C GLN A 222 -3.52 6.38 -15.60
N ARG A 223 -2.67 5.46 -15.12
CA ARG A 223 -1.30 5.32 -15.61
C ARG A 223 -1.23 4.86 -17.07
N ASN A 224 -2.09 3.92 -17.47
CA ASN A 224 -2.19 3.48 -18.87
C ASN A 224 -2.64 4.63 -19.78
N LEU A 225 -3.63 5.41 -19.36
CA LEU A 225 -4.10 6.62 -20.08
C LEU A 225 -2.99 7.69 -20.16
N GLY A 226 -2.23 7.91 -19.09
CA GLY A 226 -1.09 8.84 -19.05
C GLY A 226 0.07 8.44 -19.96
N ASN A 227 0.34 7.13 -20.08
CA ASN A 227 1.37 6.60 -20.98
C ASN A 227 1.01 6.76 -22.47
N VAL A 228 -0.28 6.74 -22.83
CA VAL A 228 -0.74 7.00 -24.21
C VAL A 228 -0.58 8.48 -24.60
N VAL A 229 -0.72 9.41 -23.65
CA VAL A 229 -0.54 10.85 -23.89
C VAL A 229 0.95 11.26 -23.96
N SER A 230 1.87 10.39 -23.54
CA SER A 230 3.30 10.69 -23.41
C SER A 230 4.18 10.22 -24.58
N GLN A 231 3.61 9.73 -25.68
CA GLN A 231 4.37 9.50 -26.92
C GLN A 231 4.48 10.80 -27.75
N PRO A 232 5.69 11.31 -28.06
CA PRO A 232 5.84 12.44 -28.97
C PRO A 232 5.64 11.97 -30.41
N SER A 233 4.41 12.09 -30.93
CA SER A 233 4.20 12.03 -32.38
C SER A 233 4.80 13.27 -33.04
N LYS A 234 5.62 13.03 -34.05
CA LYS A 234 6.33 14.05 -34.83
C LYS A 234 5.34 14.94 -35.59
N ALA A 235 5.58 16.25 -35.49
CA ALA A 235 5.38 17.28 -36.51
C ALA A 235 4.03 17.36 -37.25
N GLY A 236 3.29 18.45 -36.99
CA GLY A 236 2.22 18.90 -37.88
C GLY A 236 1.44 20.07 -37.30
N GLY A 237 1.99 21.28 -37.38
CA GLY A 237 1.39 22.48 -36.79
C GLY A 237 0.03 22.86 -37.39
N ARG A 238 -0.89 23.29 -36.52
CA ARG A 238 -1.82 24.39 -36.80
C ARG A 238 -2.32 24.97 -35.48
N ARG A 239 -1.86 26.19 -35.19
CA ARG A 239 -2.43 27.08 -34.18
C ARG A 239 -3.92 27.29 -34.47
N PHE A 240 -4.78 27.04 -33.50
CA PHE A 240 -6.01 27.80 -33.37
C PHE A 240 -6.14 28.33 -31.94
N LYS A 241 -6.39 29.63 -31.90
CA LYS A 241 -6.54 30.50 -30.74
C LYS A 241 -8.02 30.88 -30.72
N LYS A 242 -8.75 30.64 -29.63
CA LYS A 242 -9.74 31.61 -29.09
C LYS A 242 -10.48 31.08 -27.86
N ASP A 243 -10.33 31.84 -26.78
CA ASP A 243 -11.35 32.57 -26.01
C ASP A 243 -12.73 31.95 -25.75
N ALA A 244 -13.08 32.08 -24.46
CA ALA A 244 -14.38 31.91 -23.84
C ALA A 244 -15.54 32.63 -24.55
N SER A 245 -16.73 32.01 -24.56
CA SER A 245 -17.93 32.56 -23.92
C SER A 245 -19.17 31.67 -24.13
N ALA A 246 -20.07 31.80 -23.17
CA ALA A 246 -21.36 31.16 -22.92
C ALA A 246 -22.36 31.07 -24.09
N GLY A 247 -23.23 30.05 -23.99
CA GLY A 247 -24.68 30.26 -24.02
C GLY A 247 -25.47 29.71 -25.21
N SER A 248 -26.51 28.93 -24.86
CA SER A 248 -27.76 28.62 -25.58
C SER A 248 -27.77 27.60 -26.75
N GLU A 249 -28.42 26.47 -26.46
CA GLU A 249 -29.28 25.62 -27.31
C GLU A 249 -30.32 26.43 -28.16
N PRO A 250 -30.98 25.88 -29.21
CA PRO A 250 -31.50 24.50 -29.29
C PRO A 250 -31.49 23.76 -30.66
N GLU A 251 -31.79 22.46 -30.57
CA GLU A 251 -32.44 21.50 -31.49
C GLU A 251 -32.51 21.78 -33.01
N VAL A 252 -32.23 20.75 -33.84
CA VAL A 252 -33.19 20.09 -34.77
C VAL A 252 -32.56 18.82 -35.37
N LYS A 253 -33.35 17.72 -35.37
CA LYS A 253 -33.12 16.42 -36.02
C LYS A 253 -33.22 16.47 -37.55
N SER A 254 -32.35 15.73 -38.25
CA SER A 254 -32.63 15.10 -39.56
C SER A 254 -31.71 13.87 -39.73
N THR A 255 -32.16 12.62 -39.63
CA THR A 255 -32.74 11.74 -40.70
C THR A 255 -32.19 12.03 -42.10
N SER A 256 -31.58 11.15 -42.91
CA SER A 256 -31.29 9.70 -42.92
C SER A 256 -30.24 9.47 -44.06
N PRO A 257 -30.16 8.31 -44.78
CA PRO A 257 -29.40 7.09 -44.48
C PRO A 257 -28.39 6.70 -45.60
N THR A 258 -27.84 5.48 -45.51
CA THR A 258 -27.19 4.65 -46.56
C THR A 258 -25.71 4.86 -46.89
N SER A 259 -24.89 3.88 -46.50
CA SER A 259 -24.16 3.02 -47.45
C SER A 259 -23.43 1.91 -46.68
N GLU A 260 -24.05 0.74 -46.61
CA GLU A 260 -23.37 -0.53 -46.31
C GLU A 260 -22.47 -0.91 -47.50
N GLN A 261 -21.21 -1.27 -47.20
CA GLN A 261 -20.38 -2.27 -47.90
C GLN A 261 -19.09 -2.38 -47.09
N ASP A 262 -19.09 -3.29 -46.12
CA ASP A 262 -18.52 -4.64 -46.25
C ASP A 262 -17.00 -4.60 -46.43
N SER A 263 -16.31 -4.78 -45.31
CA SER A 263 -14.99 -5.40 -45.26
C SER A 263 -14.85 -6.05 -43.90
N GLY A 264 -15.22 -7.33 -43.86
CA GLY A 264 -15.05 -8.19 -42.70
C GLY A 264 -13.58 -8.28 -42.26
N ILE A 265 -13.31 -7.70 -41.09
CA ILE A 265 -12.25 -8.10 -40.18
C ILE A 265 -12.94 -8.19 -38.83
N LEU A 266 -12.80 -9.34 -38.18
CA LEU A 266 -13.23 -9.59 -36.81
C LEU A 266 -12.41 -8.69 -35.87
N ASP A 267 -12.82 -7.43 -35.76
CA ASP A 267 -12.52 -6.63 -34.58
C ASP A 267 -13.38 -7.24 -33.47
N VAL A 268 -12.71 -8.04 -32.63
CA VAL A 268 -13.18 -8.26 -31.27
C VAL A 268 -13.15 -6.88 -30.64
N GLU A 269 -14.25 -6.17 -30.75
CA GLU A 269 -14.57 -5.07 -29.87
C GLU A 269 -14.52 -5.70 -28.48
N ASP A 270 -13.39 -5.47 -27.79
CA ASP A 270 -13.32 -5.56 -26.35
C ASP A 270 -14.37 -4.58 -25.83
N GLU A 271 -15.62 -5.05 -25.71
CA GLU A 271 -16.60 -4.54 -24.77
C GLU A 271 -16.05 -4.81 -23.36
N GLU A 272 -14.95 -4.15 -22.99
CA GLU A 272 -14.73 -3.82 -21.58
C GLU A 272 -15.80 -2.77 -21.27
N GLU A 273 -16.96 -3.25 -20.83
CA GLU A 273 -17.96 -2.43 -20.17
C GLU A 273 -17.22 -1.49 -19.22
N ASP A 274 -17.39 -0.18 -19.44
CA ASP A 274 -17.11 0.88 -18.48
C ASP A 274 -17.99 0.62 -17.23
N GLU A 275 -17.71 -0.44 -16.47
CA GLU A 275 -18.18 -0.55 -15.10
C GLU A 275 -17.48 0.58 -14.35
N GLU A 276 -18.20 1.69 -14.16
CA GLU A 276 -17.82 2.76 -13.24
C GLU A 276 -17.38 2.11 -11.92
N VAL A 277 -16.06 2.07 -11.71
CA VAL A 277 -15.44 1.43 -10.55
C VAL A 277 -15.99 2.14 -9.30
N PRO A 278 -16.76 1.46 -8.43
CA PRO A 278 -17.45 2.11 -7.33
C PRO A 278 -16.45 2.81 -6.39
N GLY A 279 -16.70 4.07 -6.07
CA GLY A 279 -15.88 4.82 -5.14
C GLY A 279 -15.98 4.23 -3.73
N ALA A 280 -15.05 4.59 -2.84
CA ALA A 280 -15.12 4.18 -1.43
C ALA A 280 -16.46 4.58 -0.75
N GLN A 281 -17.14 5.60 -1.29
CA GLN A 281 -18.44 6.11 -0.86
C GLN A 281 -19.62 5.18 -1.22
N ASP A 282 -19.49 4.42 -2.32
CA ASP A 282 -20.53 3.49 -2.78
C ASP A 282 -20.41 2.11 -2.09
N LEU A 283 -19.22 1.83 -1.54
CA LEU A 283 -18.88 0.55 -0.92
C LEU A 283 -19.10 0.53 0.60
N VAL A 284 -19.13 1.69 1.26
CA VAL A 284 -19.20 1.81 2.73
C VAL A 284 -20.13 2.94 3.17
N ASP A 285 -21.10 2.64 4.04
CA ASP A 285 -21.93 3.65 4.69
C ASP A 285 -21.21 4.27 5.89
N PHE A 286 -20.76 5.52 5.75
CA PHE A 286 -20.09 6.30 6.79
C PHE A 286 -21.06 6.94 7.81
N SER A 287 -22.38 6.84 7.60
CA SER A 287 -23.40 7.42 8.48
C SER A 287 -23.24 7.07 9.97
N PRO A 288 -22.86 5.83 10.36
CA PRO A 288 -22.64 5.48 11.77
C PRO A 288 -21.56 6.32 12.45
N VAL A 289 -20.48 6.68 11.73
CA VAL A 289 -19.38 7.51 12.26
C VAL A 289 -19.86 8.93 12.50
N TYR A 290 -20.52 9.55 11.51
CA TYR A 290 -20.98 10.92 11.63
C TYR A 290 -22.09 11.05 12.68
N ARG A 291 -23.01 10.08 12.73
CA ARG A 291 -24.03 10.02 13.78
C ARG A 291 -23.41 9.94 15.17
N CYS A 292 -22.45 9.04 15.37
CA CYS A 292 -21.82 8.87 16.67
C CYS A 292 -21.00 10.12 17.06
N LEU A 293 -20.25 10.70 16.11
CA LEU A 293 -19.53 11.96 16.29
C LEU A 293 -20.48 13.09 16.72
N HIS A 294 -21.62 13.21 16.03
CA HIS A 294 -22.60 14.26 16.32
C HIS A 294 -23.28 14.05 17.70
N ILE A 295 -23.70 12.83 18.03
CA ILE A 295 -24.30 12.49 19.34
C ILE A 295 -23.32 12.82 20.48
N TYR A 296 -22.06 12.40 20.36
CA TYR A 296 -21.03 12.69 21.38
C TYR A 296 -20.69 14.19 21.46
N SER A 297 -20.80 14.93 20.35
CA SER A 297 -20.65 16.38 20.34
C SER A 297 -21.78 17.07 21.11
N VAL A 298 -23.04 16.68 20.92
CA VAL A 298 -24.18 17.25 21.66
C VAL A 298 -24.11 16.92 23.15
N LEU A 299 -23.59 15.74 23.49
CA LEU A 299 -23.40 15.30 24.88
C LEU A 299 -22.15 15.89 25.56
N GLY A 300 -21.39 16.77 24.89
CA GLY A 300 -20.18 17.40 25.43
C GLY A 300 -19.00 16.45 25.67
N ALA A 301 -19.02 15.25 25.07
CA ALA A 301 -18.01 14.19 25.25
C ALA A 301 -17.21 13.91 23.98
N ARG A 302 -17.04 14.93 23.13
CA ARG A 302 -16.40 14.82 21.81
C ARG A 302 -14.97 14.27 21.88
N ASP A 303 -14.13 14.80 22.76
CA ASP A 303 -12.73 14.39 22.90
C ASP A 303 -12.58 12.89 23.27
N SER A 304 -13.51 12.38 24.06
CA SER A 304 -13.55 10.96 24.44
C SER A 304 -13.80 10.06 23.24
N PHE A 305 -14.72 10.47 22.36
CA PHE A 305 -15.02 9.76 21.12
C PHE A 305 -13.86 9.82 20.13
N GLU A 306 -13.26 10.99 19.92
CA GLU A 306 -12.11 11.15 19.04
C GLU A 306 -10.94 10.26 19.48
N SER A 307 -10.64 10.26 20.79
CA SER A 307 -9.61 9.39 21.37
C SER A 307 -9.94 7.90 21.19
N TYR A 308 -11.20 7.50 21.39
CA TYR A 308 -11.64 6.11 21.17
C TYR A 308 -11.47 5.69 19.71
N TYR A 309 -11.99 6.50 18.77
CA TYR A 309 -11.92 6.22 17.34
C TYR A 309 -10.46 6.11 16.88
N ARG A 310 -9.62 7.10 17.18
CA ARG A 310 -8.19 7.12 16.83
C ARG A 310 -7.45 5.92 17.43
N LYS A 311 -7.78 5.51 18.65
CA LYS A 311 -7.18 4.33 19.32
C LYS A 311 -7.59 3.01 18.65
N GLN A 312 -8.86 2.86 18.24
CA GLN A 312 -9.32 1.65 17.54
C GLN A 312 -8.76 1.56 16.12
N ARG A 313 -8.78 2.66 15.35
CA ARG A 313 -8.19 2.69 14.00
C ARG A 313 -6.70 2.41 14.03
N ARG A 314 -5.95 2.95 15.01
CA ARG A 314 -4.52 2.62 15.21
C ARG A 314 -4.29 1.14 15.54
N LYS A 315 -5.21 0.45 16.22
CA LYS A 315 -5.13 -1.02 16.41
C LYS A 315 -5.42 -1.77 15.12
N GLN A 316 -6.42 -1.34 14.34
CA GLN A 316 -6.75 -1.95 13.05
C GLN A 316 -5.60 -1.78 12.04
N ALA A 317 -4.98 -0.60 11.97
CA ALA A 317 -3.78 -0.36 11.16
C ALA A 317 -2.68 -1.38 11.49
N ARG A 318 -2.41 -1.62 12.79
CA ARG A 318 -1.40 -2.60 13.20
C ARG A 318 -1.72 -4.03 12.75
N LEU A 319 -2.99 -4.39 12.61
CA LEU A 319 -3.41 -5.71 12.12
C LEU A 319 -3.29 -5.82 10.60
N VAL A 320 -3.68 -4.77 9.88
CA VAL A 320 -3.55 -4.70 8.40
C VAL A 320 -2.08 -4.76 7.97
N LEU A 321 -1.19 -4.15 8.74
CA LEU A 321 0.24 -4.11 8.44
C LEU A 321 0.97 -5.43 8.71
N GLN A 322 0.33 -6.43 9.31
CA GLN A 322 0.96 -7.75 9.52
C GLN A 322 1.00 -8.52 8.19
N PRO A 323 2.20 -8.85 7.69
CA PRO A 323 2.31 -9.57 6.43
C PRO A 323 1.78 -11.02 6.56
N PRO A 324 1.10 -11.55 5.54
CA PRO A 324 0.76 -12.97 5.48
C PRO A 324 2.02 -13.86 5.46
N SER A 325 1.99 -15.01 6.13
CA SER A 325 3.13 -15.93 6.24
C SER A 325 3.70 -16.35 4.87
N ASN A 326 2.82 -16.56 3.89
CA ASN A 326 3.15 -17.05 2.55
C ASN A 326 3.24 -15.92 1.52
N MET A 327 3.39 -14.66 1.95
CA MET A 327 3.41 -13.51 1.04
C MET A 327 4.52 -13.60 -0.02
N HIS A 328 5.65 -14.21 0.33
CA HIS A 328 6.84 -14.33 -0.53
C HIS A 328 6.72 -15.41 -1.62
N GLU A 329 5.72 -16.29 -1.58
CA GLU A 329 5.58 -17.40 -2.53
C GLU A 329 4.84 -17.01 -3.81
N THR A 330 3.92 -16.04 -3.75
CA THR A 330 3.07 -15.66 -4.90
C THR A 330 2.82 -14.17 -4.98
N LEU A 331 2.72 -13.65 -6.21
CA LEU A 331 2.35 -12.25 -6.46
C LEU A 331 0.98 -11.88 -5.85
N GLY A 332 0.05 -12.84 -5.81
CA GLY A 332 -1.27 -12.66 -5.20
C GLY A 332 -1.20 -12.33 -3.70
N GLY A 333 -0.20 -12.86 -2.98
CA GLY A 333 0.05 -12.54 -1.59
C GLY A 333 0.40 -11.06 -1.38
N TYR A 334 1.33 -10.55 -2.19
CA TYR A 334 1.71 -9.12 -2.18
C TYR A 334 0.55 -8.22 -2.58
N ARG A 335 -0.22 -8.59 -3.62
CA ARG A 335 -1.38 -7.81 -4.08
C ARG A 335 -2.41 -7.65 -2.98
N LYS A 336 -2.76 -8.75 -2.29
CA LYS A 336 -3.69 -8.71 -1.16
C LYS A 336 -3.17 -7.85 -0.01
N TYR A 337 -1.88 -7.92 0.29
CA TYR A 337 -1.27 -7.11 1.34
C TYR A 337 -1.35 -5.60 1.03
N PHE A 338 -0.99 -5.19 -0.20
CA PHE A 338 -1.09 -3.79 -0.61
C PHE A 338 -2.53 -3.30 -0.70
N ASN A 339 -3.44 -4.09 -1.25
CA ASN A 339 -4.87 -3.75 -1.29
C ASN A 339 -5.40 -3.43 0.12
N GLN A 340 -5.08 -4.25 1.12
CA GLN A 340 -5.54 -4.00 2.49
C GLN A 340 -4.99 -2.69 3.07
N ILE A 341 -3.72 -2.35 2.79
CA ILE A 341 -3.10 -1.11 3.24
C ILE A 341 -3.73 0.10 2.53
N VAL A 342 -3.84 0.06 1.19
CA VAL A 342 -4.45 1.14 0.39
C VAL A 342 -5.88 1.36 0.86
N GLY A 343 -6.69 0.31 0.96
CA GLY A 343 -8.08 0.45 1.39
C GLY A 343 -8.22 1.03 2.79
N PHE A 344 -7.28 0.74 3.70
CA PHE A 344 -7.27 1.37 5.02
C PHE A 344 -7.04 2.89 4.92
N PHE A 345 -6.04 3.32 4.15
CA PHE A 345 -5.69 4.74 4.02
C PHE A 345 -6.68 5.53 3.15
N VAL A 346 -7.30 4.93 2.13
CA VAL A 346 -8.39 5.54 1.37
C VAL A 346 -9.59 5.87 2.26
N ILE A 347 -9.91 4.98 3.20
CA ILE A 347 -10.98 5.20 4.19
C ILE A 347 -10.61 6.32 5.16
N GLU A 348 -9.37 6.36 5.66
CA GLU A 348 -8.92 7.45 6.53
C GLU A 348 -8.90 8.80 5.81
N ASP A 349 -8.47 8.84 4.54
CA ASP A 349 -8.48 10.04 3.71
C ASP A 349 -9.91 10.53 3.45
N HIS A 350 -10.85 9.61 3.21
CA HIS A 350 -12.26 9.96 3.11
C HIS A 350 -12.79 10.58 4.41
N VAL A 351 -12.47 9.98 5.56
CA VAL A 351 -12.87 10.50 6.89
C VAL A 351 -12.22 11.86 7.16
N LEU A 352 -10.98 12.09 6.74
CA LEU A 352 -10.30 13.39 6.86
C LEU A 352 -11.06 14.50 6.15
N HIS A 353 -11.51 14.27 4.92
CA HIS A 353 -12.18 15.29 4.11
C HIS A 353 -13.66 15.49 4.49
N THR A 354 -14.30 14.50 5.10
CA THR A 354 -15.74 14.52 5.42
C THR A 354 -16.06 14.80 6.88
N SER A 355 -15.15 14.49 7.81
CA SER A 355 -15.35 14.74 9.23
C SER A 355 -14.89 16.15 9.61
N GLN A 356 -15.70 16.87 10.40
CA GLN A 356 -15.32 18.17 10.94
C GLN A 356 -14.30 18.01 12.10
N GLY A 357 -13.09 17.53 11.83
CA GLY A 357 -11.99 17.44 12.80
C GLY A 357 -11.92 16.15 13.64
N LEU A 358 -12.55 15.05 13.22
CA LEU A 358 -12.35 13.76 13.90
C LEU A 358 -10.92 13.23 13.68
N VAL A 359 -10.40 13.47 12.48
CA VAL A 359 -9.06 13.09 12.02
C VAL A 359 -8.39 14.32 11.44
N ASP A 360 -7.12 14.53 11.81
CA ASP A 360 -6.30 15.65 11.32
C ASP A 360 -5.17 15.14 10.43
N ARG A 361 -4.66 15.99 9.53
CA ARG A 361 -3.50 15.68 8.66
C ARG A 361 -2.31 15.15 9.48
N VAL A 362 -1.99 15.79 10.61
CA VAL A 362 -0.89 15.36 11.51
C VAL A 362 -1.06 13.93 12.01
N TYR A 363 -2.29 13.54 12.38
CA TYR A 363 -2.56 12.17 12.84
C TYR A 363 -2.39 11.15 11.71
N ILE A 364 -2.86 11.49 10.50
CA ILE A 364 -2.73 10.62 9.32
C ILE A 364 -1.26 10.47 8.94
N ASP A 365 -0.48 11.56 8.96
CA ASP A 365 0.95 11.53 8.66
C ASP A 365 1.71 10.65 9.68
N GLU A 366 1.43 10.76 10.99
CA GLU A 366 2.00 9.87 12.00
C GLU A 366 1.63 8.39 11.78
N LEU A 367 0.38 8.13 11.35
CA LEU A 367 -0.11 6.79 11.09
C LEU A 367 0.53 6.20 9.84
N TRP A 368 0.72 7.02 8.81
CA TRP A 368 1.39 6.67 7.57
C TRP A 368 2.88 6.39 7.79
N GLU A 369 3.60 7.23 8.53
CA GLU A 369 5.02 6.99 8.88
C GLU A 369 5.22 5.63 9.58
N MET A 370 4.35 5.30 10.54
CA MET A 370 4.38 4.01 11.22
C MET A 370 4.03 2.84 10.29
N ALA A 371 3.10 3.05 9.36
CA ALA A 371 2.72 2.06 8.35
C ALA A 371 3.82 1.82 7.32
N LEU A 372 4.42 2.90 6.82
CA LEU A 372 5.49 2.91 5.84
C LEU A 372 6.72 2.19 6.39
N SER A 373 7.16 2.49 7.61
CA SER A 373 8.35 1.83 8.19
C SER A 373 8.14 0.32 8.36
N LYS A 374 6.93 -0.11 8.75
CA LYS A 374 6.58 -1.54 8.86
C LYS A 374 6.45 -2.22 7.50
N THR A 375 5.85 -1.54 6.53
CA THR A 375 5.69 -2.05 5.17
C THR A 375 7.06 -2.23 4.52
N ILE A 376 7.96 -1.25 4.65
CA ILE A 376 9.34 -1.36 4.18
C ILE A 376 10.07 -2.52 4.86
N ALA A 377 9.95 -2.66 6.18
CA ALA A 377 10.58 -3.77 6.91
C ALA A 377 10.05 -5.13 6.42
N ALA A 378 8.72 -5.27 6.25
CA ALA A 378 8.11 -6.49 5.73
C ALA A 378 8.58 -6.79 4.30
N LEU A 379 8.57 -5.79 3.40
CA LEU A 379 9.02 -5.95 2.02
C LEU A 379 10.50 -6.30 1.93
N ARG A 380 11.39 -5.69 2.73
CA ARG A 380 12.81 -6.06 2.80
C ARG A 380 12.99 -7.52 3.18
N THR A 381 12.26 -7.98 4.20
CA THR A 381 12.33 -9.39 4.63
C THR A 381 11.81 -10.33 3.55
N HIS A 382 10.62 -10.08 3.00
CA HIS A 382 9.99 -11.00 2.04
C HIS A 382 10.61 -10.95 0.63
N SER A 383 11.13 -9.80 0.20
CA SER A 383 11.89 -9.71 -1.05
C SER A 383 13.18 -10.51 -0.98
N SER A 384 13.89 -10.54 0.16
CA SER A 384 15.15 -11.29 0.32
C SER A 384 15.04 -12.80 0.03
N TYR A 385 13.85 -13.39 0.22
CA TYR A 385 13.57 -14.80 -0.08
C TYR A 385 13.23 -15.05 -1.56
N CYS A 386 12.90 -14.01 -2.32
CA CYS A 386 12.57 -14.13 -3.73
C CYS A 386 13.84 -14.44 -4.53
N SER A 387 13.86 -15.61 -5.18
CA SER A 387 14.96 -16.06 -6.04
C SER A 387 14.62 -16.06 -7.53
N ASP A 388 13.36 -15.76 -7.90
CA ASP A 388 12.92 -15.65 -9.29
C ASP A 388 12.98 -14.20 -9.76
N PRO A 389 13.79 -13.87 -10.80
CA PRO A 389 13.83 -12.54 -11.39
C PRO A 389 12.44 -12.03 -11.83
N ASN A 390 11.59 -12.89 -12.38
CA ASN A 390 10.28 -12.44 -12.89
C ASN A 390 9.38 -11.98 -11.73
N LEU A 391 9.32 -12.75 -10.64
CA LEU A 391 8.57 -12.38 -9.45
C LEU A 391 9.06 -11.07 -8.82
N ILE A 392 10.37 -10.82 -8.81
CA ILE A 392 10.94 -9.55 -8.30
C ILE A 392 10.52 -8.37 -9.19
N LEU A 393 10.47 -8.58 -10.51
CA LEU A 393 10.04 -7.55 -11.46
C LEU A 393 8.55 -7.25 -11.32
N ASP A 394 7.71 -8.28 -11.18
CA ASP A 394 6.29 -8.12 -10.93
C ASP A 394 6.03 -7.44 -9.57
N LEU A 395 6.82 -7.78 -8.54
CA LEU A 395 6.80 -7.11 -7.24
C LEU A 395 7.18 -5.62 -7.37
N LYS A 396 8.22 -5.29 -8.15
CA LYS A 396 8.59 -3.90 -8.43
C LYS A 396 7.42 -3.14 -9.07
N ASN A 397 6.78 -3.70 -10.09
CA ASN A 397 5.66 -3.05 -10.77
C ASN A 397 4.47 -2.83 -9.83
N LEU A 398 4.24 -3.79 -8.92
CA LEU A 398 3.20 -3.70 -7.92
C LEU A 398 3.51 -2.65 -6.83
N ILE A 399 4.76 -2.53 -6.40
CA ILE A 399 5.21 -1.48 -5.45
C ILE A 399 5.09 -0.09 -6.09
N VAL A 400 5.46 0.05 -7.38
CA VAL A 400 5.27 1.31 -8.12
C VAL A 400 3.79 1.68 -8.18
N LEU A 401 2.92 0.73 -8.56
CA LEU A 401 1.47 0.97 -8.56
C LEU A 401 0.92 1.36 -7.18
N PHE A 402 1.41 0.69 -6.13
CA PHE A 402 1.06 1.02 -4.74
C PHE A 402 1.51 2.44 -4.35
N ALA A 403 2.73 2.84 -4.74
CA ALA A 403 3.25 4.19 -4.52
C ALA A 403 2.44 5.24 -5.29
N ASP A 404 2.19 5.03 -6.58
CA ASP A 404 1.41 5.95 -7.42
C ASP A 404 -0.02 6.14 -6.88
N THR A 405 -0.67 5.05 -6.46
CA THR A 405 -2.02 5.09 -5.88
C THR A 405 -2.05 5.99 -4.65
N LEU A 406 -1.11 5.79 -3.71
CA LEU A 406 -1.04 6.58 -2.48
C LEU A 406 -0.59 8.02 -2.71
N GLN A 407 0.28 8.25 -3.68
CA GLN A 407 0.66 9.60 -4.11
C GLN A 407 -0.54 10.37 -4.67
N GLY A 408 -1.45 9.69 -5.37
CA GLY A 408 -2.73 10.26 -5.82
C GLY A 408 -3.62 10.77 -4.68
N TYR A 409 -3.57 10.15 -3.50
CA TYR A 409 -4.25 10.62 -2.29
C TYR A 409 -3.41 11.63 -1.46
N GLY A 410 -2.21 11.98 -1.93
CA GLY A 410 -1.35 13.00 -1.31
C GLY A 410 -0.45 12.49 -0.18
N PHE A 411 -0.18 11.18 -0.11
CA PHE A 411 0.77 10.61 0.85
C PHE A 411 2.22 10.65 0.33
N PRO A 412 3.23 10.88 1.21
CA PRO A 412 4.64 10.85 0.80
C PRO A 412 5.13 9.42 0.56
N VAL A 413 5.70 9.16 -0.62
CA VAL A 413 6.10 7.80 -1.08
C VAL A 413 7.59 7.64 -1.38
N ASN A 414 8.42 8.67 -1.15
CA ASN A 414 9.85 8.66 -1.52
C ASN A 414 10.62 7.46 -0.93
N HIS A 415 10.33 7.06 0.32
CA HIS A 415 10.97 5.91 0.95
C HIS A 415 10.64 4.55 0.29
N LEU A 416 9.53 4.46 -0.47
CA LEU A 416 9.22 3.28 -1.27
C LEU A 416 10.13 3.19 -2.50
N PHE A 417 10.47 4.33 -3.11
CA PHE A 417 11.42 4.38 -4.21
C PHE A 417 12.86 4.08 -3.75
N ASP A 418 13.25 4.55 -2.56
CA ASP A 418 14.53 4.15 -1.94
C ASP A 418 14.60 2.61 -1.77
N LEU A 419 13.52 1.99 -1.29
CA LEU A 419 13.42 0.54 -1.18
C LEU A 419 13.49 -0.17 -2.54
N LEU A 420 12.88 0.38 -3.60
CA LEU A 420 12.99 -0.17 -4.95
C LEU A 420 14.43 -0.19 -5.45
N LEU A 421 15.23 0.83 -5.10
CA LEU A 421 16.67 0.86 -5.41
C LEU A 421 17.46 -0.20 -4.61
N GLU A 422 17.05 -0.54 -3.40
CA GLU A 422 17.64 -1.66 -2.65
C GLU A 422 17.25 -3.03 -3.27
N ILE A 423 15.96 -3.21 -3.62
CA ILE A 423 15.46 -4.42 -4.29
C ILE A 423 16.13 -4.62 -5.65
N ARG A 424 16.50 -3.53 -6.35
CA ARG A 424 17.29 -3.57 -7.59
C ARG A 424 18.61 -4.32 -7.41
N ASP A 425 19.32 -4.07 -6.32
CA ASP A 425 20.64 -4.68 -6.11
C ASP A 425 20.47 -6.19 -5.90
N GLN A 426 19.41 -6.60 -5.21
CA GLN A 426 19.03 -8.00 -5.09
C GLN A 426 18.60 -8.62 -6.44
N TYR A 427 17.81 -7.89 -7.24
CA TYR A 427 17.42 -8.31 -8.58
C TYR A 427 18.67 -8.53 -9.47
N SER A 428 19.63 -7.61 -9.40
CA SER A 428 20.90 -7.68 -10.11
C SER A 428 21.70 -8.92 -9.71
N GLU A 429 21.82 -9.21 -8.42
CA GLU A 429 22.46 -10.44 -7.92
C GLU A 429 21.76 -11.73 -8.39
N THR A 430 20.42 -11.72 -8.40
CA THR A 430 19.62 -12.86 -8.85
C THR A 430 19.76 -13.10 -10.35
N LEU A 431 19.76 -12.02 -11.15
CA LEU A 431 20.06 -12.08 -12.59
C LEU A 431 21.46 -12.62 -12.84
N LEU A 432 22.47 -12.15 -12.10
CA LEU A 432 23.85 -12.62 -12.26
C LEU A 432 23.97 -14.13 -12.01
N LYS A 433 23.24 -14.68 -11.04
CA LYS A 433 23.18 -16.14 -10.80
C LYS A 433 22.52 -16.89 -11.97
N LYS A 434 21.39 -16.40 -12.47
CA LYS A 434 20.69 -17.00 -13.63
C LYS A 434 21.59 -17.01 -14.87
N TRP A 435 22.25 -15.89 -15.15
CA TRP A 435 23.15 -15.76 -16.29
C TRP A 435 24.46 -16.54 -16.12
N ALA A 436 24.95 -16.74 -14.89
CA ALA A 436 26.06 -17.65 -14.63
C ALA A 436 25.74 -19.08 -15.11
N GLY A 437 24.52 -19.56 -14.82
CA GLY A 437 24.02 -20.85 -15.30
C GLY A 437 23.90 -20.89 -16.82
N ALA A 438 23.33 -19.86 -17.43
CA ALA A 438 23.20 -19.77 -18.89
C ALA A 438 24.56 -19.76 -19.60
N PHE A 439 25.53 -18.97 -19.12
CA PHE A 439 26.89 -18.96 -19.69
C PHE A 439 27.60 -20.30 -19.52
N ARG A 440 27.44 -20.96 -18.37
CA ARG A 440 27.99 -22.30 -18.16
C ARG A 440 27.42 -23.30 -19.16
N ASN A 441 26.09 -23.30 -19.37
CA ASN A 441 25.45 -24.18 -20.34
C ASN A 441 25.93 -23.89 -21.77
N ILE A 442 26.10 -22.62 -22.15
CA ILE A 442 26.62 -22.24 -23.47
C ILE A 442 28.03 -22.78 -23.65
N LEU A 443 28.92 -22.54 -22.68
CA LEU A 443 30.30 -23.01 -22.69
C LEU A 443 30.39 -24.55 -22.74
N ASP A 444 29.56 -25.25 -21.97
CA ASP A 444 29.54 -26.72 -21.95
C ASP A 444 29.00 -27.35 -23.23
N SER A 445 28.11 -26.63 -23.93
CA SER A 445 27.51 -27.08 -25.19
C SER A 445 28.32 -26.72 -26.44
N ASP A 446 29.33 -25.86 -26.31
CA ASP A 446 30.07 -25.36 -27.47
C ASP A 446 31.01 -26.44 -28.03
N ASN A 447 31.13 -26.47 -29.36
CA ASN A 447 31.99 -27.42 -30.05
C ASN A 447 33.42 -26.88 -30.28
N TYR A 448 33.69 -25.64 -29.85
CA TYR A 448 34.96 -24.94 -29.99
C TYR A 448 35.58 -25.07 -31.39
N SER A 449 34.74 -24.96 -32.43
CA SER A 449 35.17 -25.02 -33.82
C SER A 449 34.70 -23.79 -34.62
N PRO A 450 35.45 -23.36 -35.64
CA PRO A 450 35.03 -22.31 -36.56
C PRO A 450 33.68 -22.62 -37.22
N ILE A 451 32.74 -21.68 -37.20
CA ILE A 451 31.37 -21.91 -37.72
C ILE A 451 31.39 -21.96 -39.26
N PRO A 452 31.04 -23.10 -39.88
CA PRO A 452 30.87 -23.17 -41.33
C PRO A 452 29.50 -22.65 -41.75
N VAL A 453 29.47 -21.87 -42.83
CA VAL A 453 28.26 -21.27 -43.38
C VAL A 453 28.14 -21.70 -44.83
N ALA A 454 27.08 -22.44 -45.14
CA ALA A 454 26.87 -22.98 -46.48
C ALA A 454 26.12 -22.01 -47.40
N ASN A 455 25.25 -21.16 -46.84
CA ASN A 455 24.32 -20.31 -47.59
C ASN A 455 24.34 -18.84 -47.12
N GLU A 456 23.95 -17.93 -48.00
CA GLU A 456 23.81 -16.49 -47.71
C GLU A 456 22.79 -16.21 -46.58
N GLU A 457 21.68 -16.96 -46.50
CA GLU A 457 20.70 -16.81 -45.42
C GLU A 457 21.29 -17.11 -44.03
N GLN A 458 22.13 -18.14 -43.94
CA GLN A 458 22.83 -18.48 -42.69
C GLN A 458 23.85 -17.40 -42.35
N TYR A 459 24.53 -16.83 -43.35
CA TYR A 459 25.46 -15.72 -43.16
C TYR A 459 24.75 -14.48 -42.59
N GLN A 460 23.62 -14.07 -43.17
CA GLN A 460 22.84 -12.93 -42.69
C GLN A 460 22.29 -13.15 -41.28
N LYS A 461 21.82 -14.36 -40.95
CA LYS A 461 21.38 -14.69 -39.58
C LYS A 461 22.51 -14.53 -38.57
N MET A 462 23.73 -14.96 -38.91
CA MET A 462 24.90 -14.85 -38.04
C MET A 462 25.35 -13.40 -37.86
N VAL A 463 25.38 -12.61 -38.94
CA VAL A 463 25.71 -11.17 -38.89
C VAL A 463 24.64 -10.38 -38.13
N GLY A 464 23.37 -10.78 -38.22
CA GLY A 464 22.29 -10.18 -37.43
C GLY A 464 22.39 -10.48 -35.93
N GLN A 465 22.94 -11.64 -35.54
CA GLN A 465 23.17 -11.99 -34.14
C GLN A 465 24.44 -11.36 -33.56
N PHE A 466 25.51 -11.27 -34.36
CA PHE A 466 26.79 -10.73 -33.94
C PHE A 466 27.35 -9.78 -35.01
N PRO A 467 27.60 -8.50 -34.68
CA PRO A 467 28.10 -7.52 -35.63
C PRO A 467 29.56 -7.82 -36.00
N PHE A 468 29.76 -8.58 -37.08
CA PHE A 468 31.07 -8.92 -37.62
C PHE A 468 31.14 -8.56 -39.11
N HIS A 469 32.11 -7.72 -39.46
CA HIS A 469 32.38 -7.29 -40.83
C HIS A 469 33.84 -7.64 -41.16
N ASP A 470 34.02 -8.50 -42.16
CA ASP A 470 35.33 -8.86 -42.68
C ASP A 470 35.29 -8.83 -44.22
N PRO A 471 35.94 -7.83 -44.85
CA PRO A 471 35.93 -7.65 -46.29
C PRO A 471 36.63 -8.78 -47.06
N GLU A 472 37.48 -9.59 -46.40
CA GLU A 472 38.10 -10.76 -47.02
C GLU A 472 37.17 -11.98 -47.01
N LEU A 473 36.39 -12.16 -45.94
CA LEU A 473 35.41 -13.23 -45.83
C LEU A 473 34.18 -13.00 -46.73
N GLU A 474 33.78 -11.74 -46.93
CA GLU A 474 32.69 -11.37 -47.83
C GLU A 474 32.96 -11.76 -49.29
N LYS A 475 34.22 -11.67 -49.73
CA LYS A 475 34.66 -11.98 -51.09
C LYS A 475 34.83 -13.48 -51.39
N GLN A 476 34.85 -14.34 -50.36
CA GLN A 476 35.04 -15.79 -50.55
C GLN A 476 33.75 -16.48 -51.04
N PRO A 477 33.85 -17.49 -51.93
CA PRO A 477 32.70 -18.32 -52.30
C PRO A 477 32.26 -19.21 -51.13
N PHE A 478 30.99 -19.60 -51.11
CA PHE A 478 30.48 -20.53 -50.11
C PHE A 478 31.06 -21.95 -50.31
N PRO A 479 31.33 -22.71 -49.23
CA PRO A 479 31.03 -22.41 -47.83
C PRO A 479 32.07 -21.48 -47.16
N LYS A 480 31.59 -20.40 -46.54
CA LYS A 480 32.40 -19.46 -45.75
C LYS A 480 32.62 -20.04 -44.34
N LYS A 481 33.72 -19.70 -43.68
CA LYS A 481 33.97 -20.10 -42.29
C LYS A 481 34.25 -18.88 -41.42
N PHE A 482 33.45 -18.67 -40.38
CA PHE A 482 33.74 -17.64 -39.39
C PHE A 482 34.89 -18.10 -38.48
N PRO A 483 35.81 -17.19 -38.10
CA PRO A 483 36.98 -17.55 -37.29
C PRO A 483 36.64 -17.91 -35.84
N PHE A 484 35.44 -17.60 -35.37
CA PHE A 484 34.95 -17.87 -34.02
C PHE A 484 33.92 -19.02 -33.98
N SER A 485 33.72 -19.62 -32.81
CA SER A 485 32.70 -20.65 -32.55
C SER A 485 31.34 -20.06 -32.13
N GLU A 486 30.31 -20.90 -32.00
CA GLU A 486 28.95 -20.47 -31.60
C GLU A 486 28.91 -19.82 -30.21
N PHE A 487 29.93 -20.05 -29.39
CA PHE A 487 30.15 -19.34 -28.13
C PHE A 487 30.07 -17.80 -28.27
N VAL A 488 30.71 -17.19 -29.29
CA VAL A 488 30.76 -15.73 -29.43
C VAL A 488 29.38 -15.10 -29.65
N PRO A 489 28.60 -15.47 -30.69
CA PRO A 489 27.28 -14.89 -30.93
C PRO A 489 26.29 -15.22 -29.81
N ARG A 490 26.34 -16.43 -29.23
CA ARG A 490 25.46 -16.81 -28.11
C ARG A 490 25.75 -15.96 -26.87
N VAL A 491 27.01 -15.81 -26.47
CA VAL A 491 27.38 -14.97 -25.31
C VAL A 491 27.02 -13.51 -25.56
N TYR A 492 27.28 -12.98 -26.76
CA TYR A 492 26.90 -11.61 -27.11
C TYR A 492 25.39 -11.39 -27.01
N SER A 493 24.57 -12.32 -27.53
CA SER A 493 23.11 -12.27 -27.41
C SER A 493 22.66 -12.30 -25.95
N GLN A 494 23.24 -13.15 -25.10
CA GLN A 494 22.87 -13.20 -23.68
C GLN A 494 23.28 -11.94 -22.91
N ILE A 495 24.38 -11.28 -23.28
CA ILE A 495 24.74 -9.99 -22.70
C ILE A 495 23.70 -8.92 -23.09
N LYS A 496 23.22 -8.92 -24.35
CA LYS A 496 22.14 -8.01 -24.77
C LYS A 496 20.83 -8.27 -24.03
N GLU A 497 20.44 -9.54 -23.86
CA GLU A 497 19.26 -9.92 -23.07
C GLU A 497 19.38 -9.49 -21.61
N PHE A 498 20.57 -9.60 -21.01
CA PHE A 498 20.82 -9.07 -19.67
C PHE A 498 20.66 -7.55 -19.60
N ILE A 499 21.21 -6.82 -20.59
CA ILE A 499 21.06 -5.36 -20.68
C ILE A 499 19.57 -4.97 -20.76
N TYR A 500 18.78 -5.66 -21.59
CA TYR A 500 17.33 -5.46 -21.65
C TYR A 500 16.64 -5.77 -20.32
N ALA A 501 17.02 -6.86 -19.64
CA ALA A 501 16.47 -7.20 -18.33
C ALA A 501 16.78 -6.14 -17.25
N CYS A 502 17.96 -5.52 -17.30
CA CYS A 502 18.31 -4.40 -16.43
C CYS A 502 17.52 -3.13 -16.81
N LEU A 503 17.34 -2.85 -18.10
CA LEU A 503 16.54 -1.73 -18.58
C LEU A 503 15.08 -1.85 -18.12
N LYS A 504 14.47 -3.02 -18.30
CA LYS A 504 13.08 -3.30 -17.93
C LYS A 504 12.83 -3.07 -16.42
N PHE A 505 13.83 -3.33 -15.58
CA PHE A 505 13.72 -3.03 -14.16
C PHE A 505 13.79 -1.52 -13.88
N SER A 506 14.59 -0.77 -14.65
CA SER A 506 14.77 0.67 -14.48
C SER A 506 13.61 1.54 -14.96
N GLU A 507 12.72 1.00 -15.78
CA GLU A 507 11.46 1.65 -16.16
C GLU A 507 10.68 2.07 -14.90
N ASP A 508 10.01 3.22 -14.91
CA ASP A 508 9.14 3.71 -13.82
C ASP A 508 9.80 3.99 -12.45
N LEU A 509 11.13 4.00 -12.35
CA LEU A 509 11.83 4.37 -11.11
C LEU A 509 12.07 5.88 -10.95
N HIS A 510 11.47 6.72 -11.80
CA HIS A 510 11.72 8.17 -11.89
C HIS A 510 13.19 8.56 -12.02
N LEU A 511 14.04 7.66 -12.54
CA LEU A 511 15.45 7.91 -12.79
C LEU A 511 15.63 8.73 -14.06
N SER A 512 16.63 9.59 -14.07
CA SER A 512 17.07 10.27 -15.29
C SER A 512 17.70 9.26 -16.27
N SER A 513 17.63 9.54 -17.58
CA SER A 513 18.24 8.70 -18.61
C SER A 513 19.74 8.47 -18.37
N THR A 514 20.43 9.46 -17.79
CA THR A 514 21.85 9.37 -17.39
C THR A 514 22.08 8.41 -16.22
N GLU A 515 21.21 8.40 -15.21
CA GLU A 515 21.31 7.46 -14.08
C GLU A 515 21.01 6.02 -14.53
N VAL A 516 20.05 5.85 -15.44
CA VAL A 516 19.75 4.54 -16.06
C VAL A 516 20.94 4.03 -16.86
N ASP A 517 21.57 4.88 -17.67
CA ASP A 517 22.78 4.52 -18.44
C ASP A 517 23.93 4.07 -17.54
N ASP A 518 24.28 4.87 -16.53
CA ASP A 518 25.34 4.56 -15.57
C ASP A 518 25.04 3.26 -14.80
N MET A 519 23.77 3.05 -14.43
CA MET A 519 23.32 1.84 -13.75
C MET A 519 23.50 0.61 -14.63
N ILE A 520 23.03 0.65 -15.88
CA ILE A 520 23.16 -0.46 -16.84
C ILE A 520 24.64 -0.77 -17.10
N ARG A 521 25.49 0.25 -17.25
CA ARG A 521 26.94 0.04 -17.44
C ARG A 521 27.58 -0.63 -16.22
N LYS A 522 27.26 -0.19 -15.00
CA LYS A 522 27.75 -0.81 -13.76
C LYS A 522 27.32 -2.28 -13.64
N SER A 523 26.04 -2.58 -13.87
CA SER A 523 25.52 -3.95 -13.83
C SER A 523 26.14 -4.84 -14.92
N THR A 524 26.31 -4.31 -16.13
CA THR A 524 26.98 -5.03 -17.24
C THR A 524 28.45 -5.28 -16.93
N ASN A 525 29.14 -4.32 -16.33
CA ASN A 525 30.51 -4.50 -15.86
C ASN A 525 30.63 -5.60 -14.83
N LEU A 526 29.68 -5.70 -13.90
CA LEU A 526 29.66 -6.79 -12.90
C LEU A 526 29.40 -8.15 -13.56
N LEU A 527 28.50 -8.22 -14.54
CA LEU A 527 28.27 -9.44 -15.34
C LEU A 527 29.57 -9.89 -16.04
N LEU A 528 30.27 -8.98 -16.69
CA LEU A 528 31.49 -9.29 -17.44
C LEU A 528 32.63 -9.70 -16.49
N THR A 529 32.99 -8.83 -15.55
CA THR A 529 34.17 -8.99 -14.68
C THR A 529 34.03 -10.10 -13.64
N ARG A 530 32.82 -10.32 -13.10
CA ARG A 530 32.59 -11.31 -12.03
C ARG A 530 32.02 -12.62 -12.57
N THR A 531 30.94 -12.55 -13.34
CA THR A 531 30.20 -13.77 -13.74
C THR A 531 30.85 -14.45 -14.94
N LEU A 532 31.02 -13.73 -16.05
CA LEU A 532 31.57 -14.28 -17.28
C LEU A 532 33.05 -14.64 -17.12
N SER A 533 33.83 -13.78 -16.45
CA SER A 533 35.24 -14.07 -16.11
C SER A 533 35.39 -15.39 -15.33
N ASN A 534 34.60 -15.58 -14.27
CA ASN A 534 34.63 -16.82 -13.50
C ASN A 534 34.20 -18.04 -14.33
N CYS A 535 33.19 -17.91 -15.20
CA CYS A 535 32.81 -18.98 -16.11
C CYS A 535 33.94 -19.34 -17.09
N LEU A 536 34.63 -18.35 -17.66
CA LEU A 536 35.78 -18.57 -18.55
C LEU A 536 36.96 -19.21 -17.83
N GLN A 537 37.32 -18.72 -16.65
CA GLN A 537 38.39 -19.30 -15.83
C GLN A 537 38.11 -20.76 -15.47
N ASN A 538 36.85 -21.08 -15.15
CA ASN A 538 36.44 -22.46 -14.87
C ASN A 538 36.54 -23.37 -16.08
N VAL A 539 36.34 -22.85 -17.29
CA VAL A 539 36.51 -23.65 -18.53
C VAL A 539 37.98 -23.82 -18.85
N ILE A 540 38.77 -22.74 -18.80
CA ILE A 540 40.22 -22.76 -19.13
C ILE A 540 40.96 -23.75 -18.22
N LYS A 541 40.64 -23.77 -16.92
CA LYS A 541 41.30 -24.66 -15.94
C LYS A 541 40.76 -26.09 -15.89
N ARG A 542 39.87 -26.48 -16.82
CA ARG A 542 39.40 -27.88 -16.87
C ARG A 542 40.54 -28.80 -17.25
N ARG A 543 40.63 -29.94 -16.57
CA ARG A 543 41.75 -30.90 -16.71
C ARG A 543 41.86 -31.55 -18.10
N ASN A 544 40.82 -31.47 -18.92
CA ASN A 544 40.72 -32.18 -20.20
C ASN A 544 40.55 -31.24 -21.40
N VAL A 545 40.81 -29.93 -21.28
CA VAL A 545 40.70 -29.03 -22.43
C VAL A 545 41.83 -29.31 -23.42
N GLY A 546 41.46 -29.53 -24.68
CA GLY A 546 42.41 -29.74 -25.76
C GLY A 546 43.15 -28.45 -26.14
N LEU A 547 44.39 -28.56 -26.64
CA LEU A 547 45.15 -27.41 -27.15
C LEU A 547 44.39 -26.63 -28.23
N THR A 548 43.66 -27.33 -29.11
CA THR A 548 42.84 -26.71 -30.16
C THR A 548 41.64 -25.94 -29.61
N GLU A 549 41.05 -26.41 -28.50
CA GLU A 549 39.94 -25.74 -27.82
C GLU A 549 40.43 -24.46 -27.12
N LEU A 550 41.60 -24.51 -26.46
CA LEU A 550 42.24 -23.32 -25.87
C LEU A 550 42.56 -22.26 -26.92
N VAL A 551 43.08 -22.66 -28.08
CA VAL A 551 43.31 -21.77 -29.23
C VAL A 551 42.00 -21.10 -29.66
N GLN A 552 40.93 -21.87 -29.80
CA GLN A 552 39.64 -21.32 -30.20
C GLN A 552 39.07 -20.37 -29.13
N ILE A 553 39.24 -20.66 -27.84
CA ILE A 553 38.86 -19.77 -26.73
C ILE A 553 39.62 -18.43 -26.82
N ILE A 554 40.91 -18.43 -27.17
CA ILE A 554 41.68 -17.19 -27.38
C ILE A 554 41.13 -16.37 -28.55
N ILE A 555 40.82 -17.03 -29.68
CA ILE A 555 40.23 -16.36 -30.84
C ILE A 555 38.87 -15.77 -30.46
N ASN A 556 38.02 -16.57 -29.83
CA ASN A 556 36.69 -16.18 -29.40
C ASN A 556 36.70 -14.99 -28.43
N THR A 557 37.56 -15.02 -27.41
CA THR A 557 37.73 -13.91 -26.45
C THR A 557 38.25 -12.65 -27.11
N THR A 558 39.09 -12.77 -28.15
CA THR A 558 39.56 -11.63 -28.95
C THR A 558 38.43 -11.00 -29.76
N HIS A 559 37.51 -11.79 -30.32
CA HIS A 559 36.32 -11.26 -31.00
C HIS A 559 35.32 -10.64 -30.03
N LEU A 560 35.09 -11.24 -28.85
CA LEU A 560 34.28 -10.63 -27.79
C LEU A 560 34.89 -9.32 -27.27
N GLU A 561 36.21 -9.24 -27.13
CA GLU A 561 36.93 -8.02 -26.75
C GLU A 561 36.60 -6.87 -27.72
N LYS A 562 36.67 -7.13 -29.03
CA LYS A 562 36.31 -6.15 -30.07
C LYS A 562 34.83 -5.77 -30.02
N SER A 563 33.96 -6.72 -29.65
CA SER A 563 32.52 -6.50 -29.59
C SER A 563 32.07 -5.58 -28.44
N CYS A 564 32.91 -5.35 -27.43
CA CYS A 564 32.60 -4.45 -26.31
C CYS A 564 32.22 -3.03 -26.79
N ARG A 565 32.81 -2.55 -27.90
CA ARG A 565 32.45 -1.23 -28.47
C ARG A 565 31.00 -1.19 -28.95
N PHE A 566 30.53 -2.25 -29.60
CA PHE A 566 29.14 -2.35 -30.04
C PHE A 566 28.18 -2.49 -28.86
N LEU A 567 28.60 -3.10 -27.76
CA LEU A 567 27.81 -3.12 -26.52
C LEU A 567 27.71 -1.73 -25.88
N GLU A 568 28.81 -0.96 -25.89
CA GLU A 568 28.79 0.43 -25.41
C GLU A 568 27.85 1.31 -26.24
N GLU A 569 27.91 1.21 -27.57
CA GLU A 569 26.99 1.90 -28.49
C GLU A 569 25.54 1.46 -28.30
N PHE A 570 25.31 0.16 -28.09
CA PHE A 570 23.99 -0.40 -27.86
C PHE A 570 23.36 0.13 -26.57
N ILE A 571 24.11 0.22 -25.47
CA ILE A 571 23.63 0.81 -24.22
C ILE A 571 23.25 2.28 -24.45
N THR A 572 24.12 3.07 -25.07
CA THR A 572 23.88 4.49 -25.35
C THR A 572 22.64 4.71 -26.24
N ASN A 573 22.45 3.87 -27.26
CA ASN A 573 21.31 3.95 -28.16
C ASN A 573 19.98 3.61 -27.46
N ILE A 574 20.00 2.67 -26.53
CA ILE A 574 18.80 2.27 -25.78
C ILE A 574 18.44 3.30 -24.71
N THR A 575 19.42 3.93 -24.07
CA THR A 575 19.19 4.96 -23.04
C THR A 575 18.93 6.34 -23.62
N ASN A 576 19.11 6.55 -24.94
CA ASN A 576 18.97 7.83 -25.65
C ASN A 576 19.84 8.97 -25.05
N VAL A 577 20.96 8.64 -24.42
CA VAL A 577 21.88 9.64 -23.83
C VAL A 577 22.86 10.12 -24.90
N LEU A 578 23.09 11.45 -24.98
CA LEU A 578 24.06 11.99 -25.93
C LEU A 578 25.49 11.51 -25.59
N PRO A 579 26.31 11.17 -26.60
CA PRO A 579 27.70 10.72 -26.40
C PRO A 579 28.57 11.69 -25.59
N GLU A 580 28.29 12.99 -25.66
CA GLU A 580 29.06 14.04 -24.96
C GLU A 580 28.80 14.09 -23.44
N THR A 581 27.65 13.57 -22.98
CA THR A 581 27.30 13.48 -21.56
C THR A 581 27.73 12.17 -20.89
N VAL A 582 28.33 11.24 -21.63
CA VAL A 582 28.85 9.95 -21.11
C VAL A 582 30.17 10.19 -20.37
N HIS A 583 30.11 10.93 -19.28
CA HIS A 583 31.15 10.91 -18.28
C HIS A 583 30.79 9.78 -17.32
N THR A 584 31.58 8.68 -17.30
CA THR A 584 32.18 8.10 -16.06
C THR A 584 32.58 6.63 -16.19
N THR A 585 31.94 5.77 -17.00
CA THR A 585 32.27 4.32 -16.95
C THR A 585 32.30 3.62 -18.31
N LYS A 586 33.50 3.39 -18.87
CA LYS A 586 33.69 2.46 -20.00
C LYS A 586 33.43 1.02 -19.56
N LEU A 587 33.09 0.14 -20.50
CA LEU A 587 32.96 -1.28 -20.20
C LEU A 587 34.33 -1.90 -19.90
N TYR A 588 34.48 -2.50 -18.73
CA TYR A 588 35.65 -3.30 -18.33
C TYR A 588 35.67 -4.69 -19.00
N GLY A 589 34.81 -4.92 -20.00
CA GLY A 589 34.85 -6.12 -20.83
C GLY A 589 36.23 -6.29 -21.50
N THR A 590 36.84 -5.19 -21.94
CA THR A 590 38.15 -5.24 -22.61
C THR A 590 39.27 -5.75 -21.70
N THR A 591 39.32 -5.34 -20.44
CA THR A 591 40.30 -5.87 -19.48
C THR A 591 39.97 -7.31 -19.10
N THR A 592 38.70 -7.62 -18.86
CA THR A 592 38.26 -8.97 -18.51
C THR A 592 38.63 -10.01 -19.57
N PHE A 593 38.35 -9.72 -20.85
CA PHE A 593 38.68 -10.63 -21.94
C PHE A 593 40.19 -10.72 -22.18
N LYS A 594 40.95 -9.65 -21.92
CA LYS A 594 42.42 -9.71 -21.91
C LYS A 594 42.93 -10.64 -20.82
N ASP A 595 42.41 -10.56 -19.60
CA ASP A 595 42.86 -11.41 -18.48
C ASP A 595 42.51 -12.88 -18.74
N ALA A 596 41.31 -13.16 -19.26
CA ALA A 596 40.91 -14.49 -19.69
C ALA A 596 41.81 -15.02 -20.83
N ARG A 597 42.20 -14.16 -21.77
CA ARG A 597 43.14 -14.52 -22.84
C ARG A 597 44.51 -14.89 -22.28
N HIS A 598 45.10 -14.08 -21.40
CA HIS A 598 46.39 -14.40 -20.78
C HIS A 598 46.34 -15.72 -19.99
N ALA A 599 45.25 -15.99 -19.27
CA ALA A 599 45.08 -17.26 -18.57
C ALA A 599 45.00 -18.47 -19.53
N ALA A 600 44.33 -18.31 -20.68
CA ALA A 600 44.31 -19.34 -21.71
C ALA A 600 45.68 -19.54 -22.38
N GLU A 601 46.44 -18.45 -22.61
CA GLU A 601 47.81 -18.51 -23.14
C GLU A 601 48.75 -19.27 -22.19
N GLU A 602 48.68 -19.00 -20.88
CA GLU A 602 49.47 -19.70 -19.86
C GLU A 602 49.16 -21.20 -19.81
N GLU A 603 47.88 -21.56 -19.93
CA GLU A 603 47.45 -22.95 -19.98
C GLU A 603 47.93 -23.66 -21.26
N ILE A 604 47.99 -22.96 -22.41
CA ILE A 604 48.60 -23.49 -23.64
C ILE A 604 50.06 -23.86 -23.39
N TYR A 605 50.85 -22.97 -22.77
CA TYR A 605 52.27 -23.25 -22.49
C TYR A 605 52.42 -24.46 -21.58
N THR A 606 51.58 -24.53 -20.54
CA THR A 606 51.60 -25.62 -19.56
C THR A 606 51.22 -26.97 -20.18
N ASN A 607 50.13 -27.02 -20.94
CA ASN A 607 49.65 -28.23 -21.60
C ASN A 607 50.63 -28.70 -22.70
N LEU A 608 51.20 -27.76 -23.46
CA LEU A 608 52.22 -28.05 -24.46
C LEU A 608 53.48 -28.66 -23.83
N ASN A 609 53.97 -28.10 -22.73
CA ASN A 609 55.12 -28.63 -21.99
C ASN A 609 54.82 -30.01 -21.36
N GLN A 610 53.63 -30.19 -20.77
CA GLN A 610 53.20 -31.50 -20.27
C GLN A 610 53.12 -32.55 -21.38
N LYS A 611 52.68 -32.17 -22.59
CA LYS A 611 52.67 -33.07 -23.76
C LYS A 611 54.09 -33.43 -24.20
N ILE A 612 55.01 -32.47 -24.22
CA ILE A 612 56.43 -32.73 -24.47
C ILE A 612 56.96 -33.74 -23.44
N ASP A 613 56.67 -33.55 -22.15
CA ASP A 613 57.12 -34.46 -21.10
C ASP A 613 56.53 -35.87 -21.25
N GLN A 614 55.27 -36.00 -21.69
CA GLN A 614 54.65 -37.30 -21.99
C GLN A 614 55.37 -38.05 -23.12
N PHE A 615 55.81 -37.34 -24.17
CA PHE A 615 56.63 -37.95 -25.23
C PHE A 615 58.02 -38.30 -24.75
N LEU A 616 58.64 -37.46 -23.91
CA LEU A 616 59.97 -37.72 -23.36
C LEU A 616 59.99 -38.91 -22.40
N GLN A 617 58.89 -39.21 -21.71
CA GLN A 617 58.76 -40.43 -20.90
C GLN A 617 58.83 -41.73 -21.72
N LEU A 618 58.62 -41.66 -23.04
CA LEU A 618 58.77 -42.80 -23.96
C LEU A 618 60.22 -43.00 -24.42
N ALA A 619 61.14 -42.14 -23.98
CA ALA A 619 62.55 -42.24 -24.35
C ALA A 619 63.18 -43.48 -23.72
N ASP A 620 63.56 -44.44 -24.57
CA ASP A 620 64.26 -45.67 -24.18
C ASP A 620 65.66 -45.69 -24.80
N TYR A 621 66.60 -45.03 -24.12
CA TYR A 621 68.00 -44.99 -24.55
C TYR A 621 68.79 -46.16 -23.97
N ASP A 622 69.43 -46.95 -24.84
CA ASP A 622 70.52 -47.83 -24.41
C ASP A 622 71.80 -47.01 -24.20
N TRP A 623 71.95 -46.47 -22.99
CA TRP A 623 73.10 -45.65 -22.59
C TRP A 623 74.47 -46.37 -22.66
N MET A 624 74.48 -47.69 -22.91
CA MET A 624 75.67 -48.52 -23.06
C MET A 624 75.96 -48.93 -24.51
N ALA A 625 75.16 -48.48 -25.48
CA ALA A 625 75.32 -48.82 -26.90
C ALA A 625 76.71 -48.47 -27.44
N VAL A 626 77.34 -49.40 -28.18
CA VAL A 626 78.71 -49.23 -28.70
C VAL A 626 78.74 -48.34 -29.95
N GLU A 627 77.69 -48.41 -30.76
CA GLU A 627 77.52 -47.64 -31.99
C GLU A 627 76.18 -46.90 -31.95
N ALA A 628 76.11 -45.73 -32.61
CA ALA A 628 74.85 -45.01 -32.77
C ALA A 628 73.94 -45.73 -33.78
N GLY A 629 72.64 -45.52 -33.63
CA GLY A 629 71.68 -45.91 -34.66
C GLY A 629 71.86 -45.10 -35.95
N SER A 630 71.15 -45.49 -37.00
CA SER A 630 71.21 -44.80 -38.31
C SER A 630 70.23 -43.62 -38.43
N LYS A 631 69.31 -43.47 -37.47
CA LYS A 631 68.25 -42.46 -37.47
C LYS A 631 68.03 -41.93 -36.05
N ALA A 632 67.43 -40.75 -35.95
CA ALA A 632 66.90 -40.22 -34.70
C ALA A 632 65.84 -41.15 -34.09
N SER A 633 65.68 -41.08 -32.78
CA SER A 633 64.77 -41.89 -31.97
C SER A 633 63.31 -41.64 -32.35
N ASP A 634 62.51 -42.71 -32.49
CA ASP A 634 61.13 -42.63 -33.01
C ASP A 634 60.23 -41.69 -32.18
N TYR A 635 60.36 -41.73 -30.84
CA TYR A 635 59.58 -40.86 -29.94
C TYR A 635 59.78 -39.36 -30.24
N LEU A 636 60.99 -38.98 -30.67
CA LEU A 636 61.35 -37.59 -30.95
C LEU A 636 60.83 -37.16 -32.32
N VAL A 637 60.89 -38.05 -33.31
CA VAL A 637 60.30 -37.81 -34.63
C VAL A 637 58.79 -37.59 -34.49
N ASP A 638 58.12 -38.42 -33.69
CA ASP A 638 56.69 -38.28 -33.39
C ASP A 638 56.39 -36.99 -32.62
N LEU A 639 57.23 -36.62 -31.65
CA LEU A 639 57.11 -35.34 -30.94
C LEU A 639 57.26 -34.14 -31.89
N ILE A 640 58.24 -34.14 -32.79
CA ILE A 640 58.44 -33.08 -33.78
C ILE A 640 57.26 -33.01 -34.74
N ALA A 641 56.72 -34.15 -35.19
CA ALA A 641 55.52 -34.20 -36.02
C ALA A 641 54.31 -33.61 -35.28
N PHE A 642 54.12 -33.96 -34.01
CA PHE A 642 53.09 -33.38 -33.15
C PHE A 642 53.24 -31.86 -32.99
N LEU A 643 54.46 -31.37 -32.72
CA LEU A 643 54.74 -29.93 -32.59
C LEU A 643 54.47 -29.20 -33.90
N ARG A 644 54.90 -29.74 -35.05
CA ARG A 644 54.58 -29.18 -36.38
C ARG A 644 53.08 -29.08 -36.62
N SER A 645 52.35 -30.15 -36.33
CA SER A 645 50.89 -30.16 -36.47
C SER A 645 50.21 -29.16 -35.53
N THR A 646 50.70 -29.03 -34.30
CA THR A 646 50.14 -28.12 -33.29
C THR A 646 50.40 -26.66 -33.64
N PHE A 647 51.64 -26.31 -34.03
CA PHE A 647 51.99 -24.95 -34.42
C PHE A 647 51.33 -24.50 -35.73
N ALA A 648 51.00 -25.44 -36.63
CA ALA A 648 50.18 -25.12 -37.79
C ALA A 648 48.80 -24.57 -37.39
N VAL A 649 48.17 -25.12 -36.34
CA VAL A 649 46.90 -24.61 -35.79
C VAL A 649 47.08 -23.25 -35.13
N PHE A 650 48.24 -22.99 -34.53
CA PHE A 650 48.55 -21.71 -33.86
C PHE A 650 48.77 -20.55 -34.83
N THR A 651 48.84 -20.78 -36.15
CA THR A 651 48.95 -19.70 -37.14
C THR A 651 47.77 -18.73 -37.11
N HIS A 652 46.62 -19.16 -36.58
CA HIS A 652 45.43 -18.34 -36.38
C HIS A 652 45.45 -17.53 -35.06
N LEU A 653 46.45 -17.75 -34.19
CA LEU A 653 46.63 -16.96 -32.97
C LEU A 653 47.34 -15.62 -33.27
N PRO A 654 47.24 -14.63 -32.38
CA PRO A 654 48.08 -13.44 -32.45
C PRO A 654 49.56 -13.83 -32.50
N GLY A 655 50.31 -13.30 -33.48
CA GLY A 655 51.67 -13.77 -33.79
C GLY A 655 52.63 -13.80 -32.59
N LYS A 656 52.47 -12.89 -31.62
CA LYS A 656 53.26 -12.89 -30.38
C LYS A 656 53.03 -14.15 -29.53
N VAL A 657 51.78 -14.62 -29.41
CA VAL A 657 51.42 -15.78 -28.59
C VAL A 657 51.98 -17.07 -29.19
N ALA A 658 51.81 -17.25 -30.50
CA ALA A 658 52.35 -18.42 -31.20
C ALA A 658 53.88 -18.47 -31.13
N GLN A 659 54.55 -17.31 -31.24
CA GLN A 659 56.01 -17.20 -31.06
C GLN A 659 56.43 -17.54 -29.63
N THR A 660 55.76 -16.99 -28.62
CA THR A 660 56.06 -17.28 -27.21
C THR A 660 55.83 -18.76 -26.87
N ALA A 661 54.76 -19.38 -27.38
CA ALA A 661 54.49 -20.80 -27.23
C ALA A 661 55.59 -21.66 -27.86
N CYS A 662 56.01 -21.32 -29.08
CA CYS A 662 57.06 -22.04 -29.80
C CYS A 662 58.41 -21.92 -29.08
N MET A 663 58.77 -20.72 -28.63
CA MET A 663 60.00 -20.50 -27.85
C MET A 663 59.97 -21.24 -26.51
N SER A 664 58.84 -21.19 -25.79
CA SER A 664 58.66 -21.91 -24.53
C SER A 664 58.82 -23.42 -24.71
N ALA A 665 58.17 -23.99 -25.74
CA ALA A 665 58.28 -25.41 -26.08
C ALA A 665 59.71 -25.82 -26.45
N CYS A 666 60.39 -25.06 -27.30
CA CYS A 666 61.77 -25.36 -27.69
C CYS A 666 62.73 -25.27 -26.49
N LYS A 667 62.56 -24.26 -25.63
CA LYS A 667 63.36 -24.11 -24.40
C LYS A 667 63.09 -25.23 -23.40
N HIS A 668 61.82 -25.61 -23.21
CA HIS A 668 61.44 -26.73 -22.35
C HIS A 668 62.03 -28.04 -22.88
N LEU A 669 61.87 -28.31 -24.18
CA LEU A 669 62.47 -29.47 -24.84
C LEU A 669 63.99 -29.52 -24.67
N ALA A 670 64.71 -28.42 -24.92
CA ALA A 670 66.16 -28.36 -24.74
C ALA A 670 66.57 -28.62 -23.28
N THR A 671 65.81 -28.06 -22.33
CA THR A 671 66.06 -28.23 -20.89
C THR A 671 65.79 -29.67 -20.46
N SER A 672 64.67 -30.26 -20.88
CA SER A 672 64.31 -31.65 -20.55
C SER A 672 65.25 -32.67 -21.20
N LEU A 673 65.71 -32.44 -22.43
CA LEU A 673 66.75 -33.28 -23.05
C LEU A 673 68.08 -33.20 -22.27
N THR A 674 68.45 -31.99 -21.82
CA THR A 674 69.64 -31.82 -20.97
C THR A 674 69.47 -32.55 -19.63
N GLN A 675 68.28 -32.49 -19.02
CA GLN A 675 67.98 -33.19 -17.77
C GLN A 675 68.03 -34.71 -17.95
N LEU A 676 67.48 -35.24 -19.04
CA LEU A 676 67.49 -36.67 -19.36
C LEU A 676 68.91 -37.23 -19.45
N LEU A 677 69.88 -36.44 -19.94
CA LEU A 677 71.30 -36.80 -19.92
C LEU A 677 71.91 -36.78 -18.49
N LEU A 678 71.41 -35.90 -17.62
CA LEU A 678 71.92 -35.66 -16.27
C LEU A 678 71.21 -36.48 -15.17
N GLU A 679 70.12 -37.16 -15.48
CA GLU A 679 69.34 -37.99 -14.53
C GLU A 679 70.17 -39.01 -13.74
N ALA A 680 69.86 -39.19 -12.46
CA ALA A 680 70.62 -40.08 -11.57
C ALA A 680 70.54 -41.57 -11.95
N GLU A 681 69.52 -41.96 -12.72
CA GLU A 681 69.35 -43.33 -13.22
C GLU A 681 70.37 -43.67 -14.32
N VAL A 682 70.81 -42.67 -15.08
CA VAL A 682 71.88 -42.79 -16.08
C VAL A 682 73.24 -42.83 -15.36
N ARG A 683 73.64 -44.01 -14.90
CA ARG A 683 74.90 -44.24 -14.17
C ARG A 683 76.13 -44.35 -15.07
N GLN A 684 75.94 -44.79 -16.31
CA GLN A 684 77.02 -45.02 -17.27
C GLN A 684 76.58 -44.52 -18.64
N LEU A 685 77.50 -43.86 -19.35
CA LEU A 685 77.25 -43.28 -20.68
C LEU A 685 78.37 -43.69 -21.64
N SER A 686 78.00 -44.29 -22.77
CA SER A 686 78.91 -44.64 -23.87
C SER A 686 79.01 -43.53 -24.91
N LEU A 687 80.05 -43.57 -25.75
CA LEU A 687 80.19 -42.63 -26.87
C LEU A 687 79.15 -42.88 -27.96
N GLY A 688 78.75 -44.14 -28.19
CA GLY A 688 77.71 -44.51 -29.16
C GLY A 688 76.33 -43.98 -28.76
N ALA A 689 75.97 -44.07 -27.48
CA ALA A 689 74.72 -43.50 -26.96
C ALA A 689 74.73 -41.96 -27.04
N LEU A 690 75.87 -41.32 -26.76
CA LEU A 690 76.01 -39.87 -26.90
C LEU A 690 75.90 -39.42 -28.37
N GLN A 691 76.39 -40.23 -29.31
CA GLN A 691 76.22 -39.99 -30.75
C GLN A 691 74.77 -40.16 -31.20
N GLN A 692 74.03 -41.14 -30.66
CA GLN A 692 72.59 -41.27 -30.91
C GLN A 692 71.82 -40.06 -30.39
N PHE A 693 72.09 -39.65 -29.15
CA PHE A 693 71.51 -38.44 -28.57
C PHE A 693 71.86 -37.17 -29.37
N ASN A 694 73.04 -37.13 -30.00
CA ASN A 694 73.42 -36.03 -30.88
C ASN A 694 72.61 -35.98 -32.19
N LEU A 695 72.21 -37.13 -32.74
CA LEU A 695 71.28 -37.18 -33.88
C LEU A 695 69.91 -36.61 -33.49
N ASP A 696 69.45 -36.94 -32.28
CA ASP A 696 68.20 -36.45 -31.71
C ASP A 696 68.21 -34.91 -31.50
N VAL A 697 69.30 -34.37 -30.96
CA VAL A 697 69.46 -32.91 -30.84
C VAL A 697 69.59 -32.23 -32.21
N ALA A 698 70.23 -32.87 -33.19
CA ALA A 698 70.32 -32.33 -34.55
C ALA A 698 68.95 -32.21 -35.24
N GLU A 699 68.05 -33.18 -35.05
CA GLU A 699 66.66 -33.10 -35.53
C GLU A 699 65.88 -31.95 -34.84
N CYS A 700 66.08 -31.74 -33.54
CA CYS A 700 65.48 -30.61 -32.82
C CYS A 700 65.95 -29.25 -33.37
N GLU A 701 67.24 -29.13 -33.70
CA GLU A 701 67.78 -27.91 -34.32
C GLU A 701 67.29 -27.70 -35.75
N GLN A 702 67.13 -28.79 -36.52
CA GLN A 702 66.53 -28.74 -37.85
C GLN A 702 65.07 -28.29 -37.77
N PHE A 703 64.33 -28.74 -36.76
CA PHE A 703 62.99 -28.23 -36.46
C PHE A 703 63.02 -26.72 -36.14
N ALA A 704 63.92 -26.27 -35.26
CA ALA A 704 64.07 -24.85 -34.94
C ALA A 704 64.42 -23.99 -36.18
N ARG A 705 65.26 -24.50 -37.09
CA ARG A 705 65.63 -23.88 -38.37
C ARG A 705 64.48 -23.78 -39.36
N SER A 706 63.55 -24.72 -39.33
CA SER A 706 62.42 -24.75 -40.26
C SER A 706 61.43 -23.58 -40.07
N GLY A 707 61.56 -22.81 -38.99
CA GLY A 707 60.69 -21.67 -38.68
C GLY A 707 59.24 -22.12 -38.46
N PRO A 708 58.94 -22.87 -37.39
CA PRO A 708 57.62 -23.50 -37.19
C PRO A 708 56.46 -22.50 -37.12
N VAL A 709 56.75 -21.25 -36.73
CA VAL A 709 55.78 -20.15 -36.61
C VAL A 709 56.37 -18.90 -37.29
N PRO A 710 55.57 -18.14 -38.06
CA PRO A 710 56.04 -16.93 -38.72
C PRO A 710 56.40 -15.80 -37.72
N GLY A 711 57.42 -15.00 -38.07
CA GLY A 711 57.77 -13.76 -37.39
C GLY A 711 58.92 -13.83 -36.36
N PHE A 712 59.63 -14.96 -36.27
CA PHE A 712 60.96 -14.98 -35.66
C PHE A 712 61.98 -14.26 -36.53
N GLN A 713 62.87 -13.47 -35.93
CA GLN A 713 63.99 -12.84 -36.61
C GLN A 713 65.22 -13.74 -36.54
N GLY A 714 65.78 -14.14 -37.69
CA GLY A 714 67.02 -14.92 -37.79
C GLY A 714 67.01 -16.24 -36.99
N ASP A 715 68.17 -16.62 -36.44
CA ASP A 715 68.40 -17.89 -35.73
C ASP A 715 67.94 -17.89 -34.25
N THR A 716 66.98 -17.03 -33.89
CA THR A 716 66.55 -16.84 -32.49
C THR A 716 66.05 -18.13 -31.83
N LEU A 717 65.33 -18.99 -32.55
CA LEU A 717 64.89 -20.30 -32.04
C LEU A 717 66.06 -21.27 -31.81
N GLN A 718 67.14 -21.17 -32.59
CA GLN A 718 68.32 -22.03 -32.42
C GLN A 718 69.05 -21.71 -31.11
N LEU A 719 68.94 -20.48 -30.62
CA LEU A 719 69.52 -20.08 -29.33
C LEU A 719 68.92 -20.84 -28.13
N ALA A 720 67.76 -21.50 -28.28
CA ALA A 720 67.21 -22.35 -27.24
C ALA A 720 68.01 -23.65 -27.05
N PHE A 721 68.63 -24.18 -28.11
CA PHE A 721 69.37 -25.44 -28.09
C PHE A 721 70.89 -25.26 -27.98
N ILE A 722 71.38 -24.02 -28.09
CA ILE A 722 72.83 -23.74 -28.20
C ILE A 722 73.61 -24.19 -26.95
N ASP A 723 73.01 -24.12 -25.77
CA ASP A 723 73.63 -24.57 -24.51
C ASP A 723 73.88 -26.09 -24.56
N LEU A 724 72.90 -26.86 -25.05
CA LEU A 724 72.99 -28.30 -25.24
C LEU A 724 73.95 -28.67 -26.37
N ARG A 725 73.94 -27.93 -27.49
CA ARG A 725 74.85 -28.13 -28.63
C ARG A 725 76.31 -27.93 -28.23
N GLN A 726 76.62 -26.83 -27.54
CA GLN A 726 77.99 -26.58 -27.07
C GLN A 726 78.45 -27.64 -26.07
N LEU A 727 77.55 -28.13 -25.21
CA LEU A 727 77.84 -29.24 -24.30
C LEU A 727 78.16 -30.52 -25.09
N LEU A 728 77.36 -30.88 -26.09
CA LEU A 728 77.60 -32.07 -26.91
C LEU A 728 78.88 -31.96 -27.74
N ASP A 729 79.13 -30.82 -28.37
CA ASP A 729 80.31 -30.59 -29.20
C ASP A 729 81.61 -30.74 -28.39
N LEU A 730 81.64 -30.25 -27.14
CA LEU A 730 82.78 -30.41 -26.24
C LEU A 730 83.12 -31.89 -26.00
N PHE A 731 82.10 -32.73 -25.80
CA PHE A 731 82.26 -34.15 -25.52
C PHE A 731 82.46 -35.01 -26.77
N LEU A 732 81.91 -34.62 -27.93
CA LEU A 732 82.08 -35.36 -29.18
C LEU A 732 83.43 -35.04 -29.85
N GLN A 733 83.86 -33.77 -29.82
CA GLN A 733 85.15 -33.33 -30.36
C GLN A 733 86.31 -33.54 -29.38
N TRP A 734 85.99 -33.81 -28.10
CA TRP A 734 86.95 -34.00 -27.01
C TRP A 734 87.87 -32.79 -26.78
N ASP A 735 87.33 -31.59 -26.98
CA ASP A 735 88.07 -30.31 -27.09
C ASP A 735 88.29 -29.61 -25.72
N TRP A 736 88.68 -30.40 -24.72
CA TRP A 736 88.84 -29.96 -23.33
C TRP A 736 89.98 -28.94 -23.14
N SER A 737 91.01 -28.99 -23.98
CA SER A 737 92.14 -28.04 -23.94
C SER A 737 91.68 -26.62 -24.25
N THR A 738 90.84 -26.46 -25.27
CA THR A 738 90.32 -25.16 -25.71
C THR A 738 89.30 -24.64 -24.70
N TYR A 739 88.42 -25.51 -24.19
CA TYR A 739 87.46 -25.13 -23.15
C TYR A 739 88.12 -24.60 -21.88
N LEU A 740 89.12 -25.31 -21.35
CA LEU A 740 89.79 -24.93 -20.10
C LEU A 740 90.70 -23.70 -20.25
N ALA A 741 91.31 -23.50 -21.42
CA ALA A 741 92.17 -22.35 -21.68
C ALA A 741 91.38 -21.05 -21.86
N ASP A 742 90.24 -21.12 -22.56
CA ASP A 742 89.42 -19.96 -22.89
C ASP A 742 88.27 -19.75 -21.89
N TYR A 743 88.19 -20.57 -20.83
CA TYR A 743 87.10 -20.50 -19.84
C TYR A 743 87.04 -19.11 -19.18
N GLY A 744 85.86 -18.48 -19.23
CA GLY A 744 85.63 -17.14 -18.68
C GLY A 744 85.99 -15.98 -19.62
N GLN A 745 86.53 -16.24 -20.82
CA GLN A 745 86.75 -15.20 -21.83
C GLN A 745 85.53 -15.00 -22.75
N PRO A 746 85.22 -13.76 -23.16
CA PRO A 746 84.08 -13.46 -24.04
C PRO A 746 84.23 -14.05 -25.46
N THR A 747 85.45 -14.46 -25.85
CA THR A 747 85.77 -15.11 -27.14
C THR A 747 85.73 -16.64 -27.07
N CYS A 748 85.32 -17.23 -25.94
CA CYS A 748 85.29 -18.67 -25.75
C CYS A 748 84.30 -19.38 -26.68
N LYS A 749 84.75 -20.44 -27.35
CA LYS A 749 83.91 -21.27 -28.24
C LYS A 749 82.75 -21.96 -27.50
N TYR A 750 82.94 -22.32 -26.23
CA TYR A 750 81.95 -23.04 -25.39
C TYR A 750 81.47 -22.18 -24.21
N LEU A 751 81.20 -20.89 -24.47
CA LEU A 751 80.84 -19.89 -23.47
C LEU A 751 79.64 -20.28 -22.58
N ARG A 752 78.72 -21.11 -23.08
CA ARG A 752 77.46 -21.45 -22.38
C ARG A 752 77.49 -22.80 -21.67
N VAL A 753 78.60 -23.52 -21.74
CA VAL A 753 78.75 -24.80 -21.03
C VAL A 753 79.03 -24.53 -19.55
N ASN A 754 78.19 -25.06 -18.67
CA ASN A 754 78.39 -24.97 -17.22
C ASN A 754 79.40 -26.04 -16.75
N PRO A 755 80.49 -25.68 -16.03
CA PRO A 755 81.46 -26.64 -15.51
C PRO A 755 80.87 -27.74 -14.62
N THR A 756 79.84 -27.44 -13.84
CA THR A 756 79.18 -28.43 -12.97
C THR A 756 78.45 -29.48 -13.79
N THR A 757 77.74 -29.04 -14.83
CA THR A 757 77.03 -29.93 -15.76
C THR A 757 77.99 -30.79 -16.58
N ALA A 758 79.09 -30.20 -17.07
CA ALA A 758 80.16 -30.92 -17.74
C ALA A 758 80.84 -31.94 -16.81
N LEU A 759 81.06 -31.61 -15.53
CA LEU A 759 81.64 -32.54 -14.57
C LEU A 759 80.73 -33.77 -14.33
N ILE A 760 79.43 -33.56 -14.11
CA ILE A 760 78.45 -34.65 -13.90
C ILE A 760 78.46 -35.60 -15.11
N LEU A 761 78.44 -35.06 -16.32
CA LEU A 761 78.44 -35.85 -17.55
C LEU A 761 79.77 -36.63 -17.74
N LEU A 762 80.90 -35.98 -17.44
CA LEU A 762 82.23 -36.60 -17.51
C LEU A 762 82.39 -37.75 -16.50
N GLU A 763 81.81 -37.63 -15.31
CA GLU A 763 81.81 -38.69 -14.30
C GLU A 763 80.99 -39.91 -14.74
N LYS A 764 79.86 -39.71 -15.41
CA LYS A 764 79.05 -40.80 -15.99
C LYS A 764 79.78 -41.55 -17.11
N MET A 765 80.55 -40.85 -17.95
CA MET A 765 81.40 -41.49 -18.97
C MET A 765 82.61 -42.23 -18.38
N LYS A 766 83.11 -41.76 -17.23
CA LYS A 766 84.26 -42.36 -16.53
C LYS A 766 83.97 -43.73 -15.94
N ASP A 767 82.76 -43.95 -15.41
CA ASP A 767 82.37 -45.22 -14.81
C ASP A 767 82.11 -46.33 -15.85
N THR A 768 81.77 -45.98 -17.10
CA THR A 768 81.74 -46.90 -18.25
C THR A 768 83.12 -47.54 -18.51
N SER A 769 84.18 -46.75 -18.40
CA SER A 769 85.58 -47.19 -18.60
C SER A 769 86.08 -48.12 -17.49
N ARG A 770 85.55 -47.97 -16.25
CA ARG A 770 85.99 -48.77 -15.09
C ARG A 770 85.57 -50.23 -15.13
N LYS A 771 84.47 -50.62 -15.78
CA LYS A 771 84.08 -52.04 -15.90
C LYS A 771 84.91 -52.80 -16.94
N ASN A 772 85.51 -52.11 -17.90
CA ASN A 772 86.49 -52.70 -18.82
C ASN A 772 87.86 -52.96 -18.16
N ASN A 773 88.05 -52.62 -16.87
CA ASN A 773 89.32 -52.74 -16.14
C ASN A 773 89.92 -54.15 -16.08
N VAL A 774 89.13 -55.21 -16.26
CA VAL A 774 89.69 -56.58 -16.21
C VAL A 774 90.55 -56.85 -17.46
N PHE A 775 90.30 -56.17 -18.58
CA PHE A 775 91.08 -56.29 -19.82
C PHE A 775 91.85 -55.01 -20.22
N ALA A 776 91.55 -53.85 -19.62
CA ALA A 776 92.20 -52.57 -19.92
C ALA A 776 93.68 -52.48 -19.47
N GLN A 777 94.17 -53.42 -18.64
CA GLN A 777 95.60 -53.47 -18.27
C GLN A 777 96.53 -53.69 -19.48
N PHE A 778 96.01 -54.15 -20.62
CA PHE A 778 96.80 -54.50 -21.80
C PHE A 778 96.72 -53.49 -22.98
N ARG A 779 95.98 -52.37 -22.86
CA ARG A 779 95.85 -51.37 -23.95
C ARG A 779 96.29 -49.96 -23.51
N LYS A 780 97.44 -49.51 -24.02
CA LYS A 780 98.07 -48.20 -23.71
C LYS A 780 97.13 -47.00 -23.97
N ASN A 781 96.35 -47.04 -25.05
CA ASN A 781 95.43 -45.97 -25.44
C ASN A 781 94.26 -45.76 -24.46
N GLU A 782 93.73 -46.82 -23.84
CA GLU A 782 92.65 -46.70 -22.85
C GLU A 782 93.14 -46.10 -21.53
N ARG A 783 94.38 -46.44 -21.13
CA ARG A 783 95.01 -45.91 -19.92
C ARG A 783 95.31 -44.41 -20.01
N ASP A 784 95.76 -43.95 -21.18
CA ASP A 784 96.04 -42.53 -21.41
C ASP A 784 94.74 -41.71 -21.50
N LYS A 785 93.67 -42.28 -22.10
CA LYS A 785 92.33 -41.68 -22.10
C LYS A 785 91.74 -41.56 -20.70
N GLN A 786 91.92 -42.57 -19.85
CA GLN A 786 91.45 -42.53 -18.45
C GLN A 786 92.19 -41.49 -17.61
N LYS A 787 93.52 -41.37 -17.76
CA LYS A 787 94.31 -40.32 -17.11
C LYS A 787 93.89 -38.92 -17.56
N LEU A 788 93.57 -38.75 -18.83
CA LEU A 788 93.06 -37.50 -19.37
C LEU A 788 91.71 -37.12 -18.75
N ILE A 789 90.77 -38.07 -18.66
CA ILE A 789 89.48 -37.87 -17.98
C ILE A 789 89.68 -37.48 -16.50
N ASP A 790 90.57 -38.17 -15.78
CA ASP A 790 90.90 -37.87 -14.38
C ASP A 790 91.51 -36.47 -14.19
N THR A 791 92.30 -36.02 -15.16
CA THR A 791 92.97 -34.70 -15.13
C THR A 791 91.97 -33.59 -15.39
N VAL A 792 91.14 -33.75 -16.41
CA VAL A 792 90.05 -32.82 -16.75
C VAL A 792 89.05 -32.72 -15.59
N ALA A 793 88.64 -33.84 -15.00
CA ALA A 793 87.73 -33.83 -13.84
C ALA A 793 88.30 -33.08 -12.63
N LYS A 794 89.61 -33.20 -12.35
CA LYS A 794 90.28 -32.42 -11.30
C LYS A 794 90.31 -30.93 -11.61
N GLN A 795 90.60 -30.57 -12.86
CA GLN A 795 90.63 -29.18 -13.32
C GLN A 795 89.24 -28.54 -13.26
N LEU A 796 88.19 -29.26 -13.68
CA LEU A 796 86.80 -28.82 -13.57
C LEU A 796 86.37 -28.61 -12.11
N ARG A 797 86.72 -29.53 -11.19
CA ARG A 797 86.47 -29.35 -9.75
C ARG A 797 87.19 -28.12 -9.18
N GLY A 798 88.40 -27.83 -9.68
CA GLY A 798 89.14 -26.60 -9.35
C GLY A 798 88.44 -25.33 -9.84
N LEU A 799 87.91 -25.35 -11.07
CA LEU A 799 87.13 -24.24 -11.64
C LEU A 799 85.81 -23.99 -10.89
N ILE A 800 85.12 -25.05 -10.45
CA ILE A 800 83.87 -24.92 -9.67
C ILE A 800 84.15 -24.30 -8.29
N ASN A 801 85.20 -24.75 -7.61
CA ASN A 801 85.56 -24.24 -6.29
C ASN A 801 86.02 -22.77 -6.33
N THR A 802 86.65 -22.33 -7.42
CA THR A 802 87.06 -20.94 -7.62
C THR A 802 85.91 -20.00 -7.99
N HIS A 803 84.79 -20.54 -8.49
CA HIS A 803 83.57 -19.78 -8.83
C HIS A 803 82.57 -19.64 -7.66
N HIS A 804 82.72 -20.45 -6.60
CA HIS A 804 81.90 -20.40 -5.38
C HIS A 804 82.57 -19.66 -4.21
N SER A 805 83.77 -19.11 -4.44
CA SER A 805 84.46 -18.16 -3.56
C SER A 805 84.21 -16.75 -4.07
#